data_AF-A0A5C2HQ44-F1
#
_entry.id   AF-A0A5C2HQ44-F1
#
_cell.length_a   1.000
_cell.length_b   1.000
_cell.length_c   1.000
_cell.angle_alpha   90.00
_cell.angle_beta   90.00
_cell.angle_gamma   90.00
#
_symmetry.space_group_name_H-M   'P 1'
#
loop_
_entity.id
_entity.type
_entity.pdbx_description
1 polymer ?
#
loop_
_entity_poly.entity_id
_entity_poly.type
_entity_poly.pdbx_seq_one_letter_code
_entity_poly.pdbx_strand_id
1 'polypeptide(L)'
;MIKANKNTASKDGCLLYYIKSLPMLWLLLLSPFSQQILAANCDNINTLLNYGVIGIDSFEYGGQGGSASTINGVAISGDQGLDSPTPEGVMQDVAVTFSPLEPDSFPTFSSNSDISIKNTLTISPDTYNKIDIQINNNQYVRFNSGTYHIKELIISSNDTIYLGPGDYYIEKLTIGNSVDLIIDPSGSVNFYIKSKIDAGNQVHFNSTGSTKNFIIYLYSSADVKIGNGENGSSDIDFNGIIYTPHSDTTIEFNNNNDITGAILSKGTVKVGSNTSFTYTDSVKAEVQSAFNCDNVTPSSCGAIFPSGLQNHSSSGAITFNWNGQIEGQDTPIISTTNSITYNQYGQNTCESDDCQPSGSASPSLPAPAFKYSNQSVSKTFGWSAPAPPHSYVLGSQGSNHYDAIHSNVTGNNQVTISDNGAYSEYYIKHLKLNYKNKLQLRAGATYWIETLELSSSEQHIEVIGTGTAYLYILNDVTIPYRIKINAQGYNVPDPSEKLAIYAYGDWNNSSSHQTVSAILYVTGNFNSNSGSHAHYYGALSAGGNIVIGSDTTIHYNAASLTTATLQDFCDTTMEMISDSFEQHPGNSSITGYDGGNGWGSAWDGNSSTQQVIDSQANPLQYSTAGECVEGGSRALKLFGNHNQSALRTLNQPREQQDIYVSILVRFSGSQENNKFMALWFNSSSYTTHPNIGIKMNRGNGSGPEDFFVRTTSSNDSYATDIQSDSTYFIVGKLSKQSDSPSANYSHYQLWVNPSTLESEPPPTTTTGIANSAISSLNSIGFRTVNLQPDDSITIDHIRIGHSWQEVAEAVKQFETSC
;
A
#
# COMPACT_ATOMS: atom_id res chain seq x y z
N MET A 1 -8.08 -7.73 -63.98
CA MET A 1 -6.99 -7.43 -64.93
C MET A 1 -7.44 -6.28 -65.83
N ILE A 2 -6.53 -5.32 -66.05
CA ILE A 2 -6.61 -4.06 -66.81
C ILE A 2 -6.59 -2.83 -65.88
N LYS A 3 -5.37 -2.29 -65.75
CA LYS A 3 -4.99 -0.98 -65.17
C LYS A 3 -5.11 0.10 -66.26
N ALA A 4 -5.51 1.31 -65.87
CA ALA A 4 -4.92 2.59 -66.26
C ALA A 4 -5.62 3.69 -65.43
N ASN A 5 -5.04 4.31 -64.39
CA ASN A 5 -3.90 5.24 -64.36
C ASN A 5 -4.25 6.63 -64.95
N LYS A 6 -4.49 7.64 -64.09
CA LYS A 6 -3.64 8.83 -63.91
C LYS A 6 -4.33 9.98 -63.17
N ASN A 7 -3.58 10.50 -62.21
CA ASN A 7 -3.58 11.83 -61.58
C ASN A 7 -4.14 12.98 -62.42
N THR A 8 -4.79 13.94 -61.76
CA THR A 8 -4.29 15.33 -61.66
C THR A 8 -5.02 16.12 -60.57
N ALA A 9 -4.26 17.01 -59.93
CA ALA A 9 -4.57 17.77 -58.74
C ALA A 9 -5.17 19.16 -59.04
N SER A 10 -5.32 19.93 -57.96
CA SER A 10 -5.66 21.36 -57.85
C SER A 10 -7.17 21.67 -57.93
N LYS A 11 -7.74 22.64 -57.22
CA LYS A 11 -7.40 23.46 -56.04
C LYS A 11 -8.62 24.40 -55.88
N ASP A 12 -8.91 24.81 -54.65
CA ASP A 12 -9.56 26.06 -54.25
C ASP A 12 -11.06 26.28 -54.56
N GLY A 13 -11.82 26.63 -53.50
CA GLY A 13 -13.09 27.35 -53.64
C GLY A 13 -14.13 27.04 -52.55
N CYS A 14 -14.10 27.81 -51.46
CA CYS A 14 -15.11 27.84 -50.40
C CYS A 14 -16.55 28.02 -50.90
N LEU A 15 -17.52 27.37 -50.23
CA LEU A 15 -18.75 28.03 -49.77
C LEU A 15 -19.40 27.23 -48.62
N LEU A 16 -19.62 27.91 -47.49
CA LEU A 16 -20.43 27.48 -46.34
C LEU A 16 -21.88 27.16 -46.77
N TYR A 17 -22.52 26.16 -46.14
CA TYR A 17 -23.79 26.36 -45.40
C TYR A 17 -24.15 25.14 -44.52
N TYR A 18 -24.14 25.38 -43.20
CA TYR A 18 -24.98 24.85 -42.11
C TYR A 18 -25.59 23.43 -42.19
N ILE A 19 -25.13 22.54 -41.28
CA ILE A 19 -26.03 21.69 -40.48
C ILE A 19 -25.60 21.79 -39.00
N LYS A 20 -26.59 22.08 -38.15
CA LYS A 20 -26.47 22.31 -36.70
C LYS A 20 -26.18 21.01 -35.93
N SER A 21 -25.25 21.13 -34.98
CA SER A 21 -25.24 20.61 -33.60
C SER A 21 -25.52 19.12 -33.31
N LEU A 22 -24.46 18.41 -32.92
CA LEU A 22 -24.45 17.47 -31.78
C LEU A 22 -23.24 17.80 -30.89
N PRO A 23 -23.35 17.72 -29.55
CA PRO A 23 -22.24 18.04 -28.66
C PRO A 23 -21.22 16.90 -28.70
N MET A 24 -19.98 17.25 -29.06
CA MET A 24 -18.85 16.34 -29.07
C MET A 24 -18.42 16.12 -27.62
N LEU A 25 -18.70 14.91 -27.12
CA LEU A 25 -18.22 14.41 -25.84
C LEU A 25 -16.68 14.38 -25.89
N TRP A 26 -16.03 15.37 -25.27
CA TRP A 26 -14.61 15.32 -24.99
C TRP A 26 -14.39 14.30 -23.87
N LEU A 27 -14.02 13.08 -24.24
CA LEU A 27 -13.36 12.15 -23.34
C LEU A 27 -11.92 12.66 -23.18
N LEU A 28 -11.59 13.22 -22.01
CA LEU A 28 -10.22 13.54 -21.61
C LEU A 28 -9.41 12.23 -21.55
N LEU A 29 -8.70 11.93 -22.64
CA LEU A 29 -7.57 11.02 -22.62
C LEU A 29 -6.43 11.74 -21.89
N LEU A 30 -6.28 11.48 -20.59
CA LEU A 30 -5.05 11.80 -19.86
C LEU A 30 -3.89 11.08 -20.57
N SER A 31 -2.94 11.86 -21.09
CA SER A 31 -1.73 11.33 -21.71
C SER A 31 -0.82 10.75 -20.61
N PRO A 32 0.04 9.76 -20.90
CA PRO A 32 0.99 9.19 -19.93
C PRO A 32 1.96 10.24 -19.34
N PHE A 33 2.12 11.39 -20.00
CA PHE A 33 2.91 12.51 -19.50
C PHE A 33 2.26 13.24 -18.31
N SER A 34 0.92 13.30 -18.28
CA SER A 34 0.16 13.96 -17.20
C SER A 34 0.12 13.15 -15.91
N GLN A 35 0.17 11.81 -16.01
CA GLN A 35 0.25 10.92 -14.84
C GLN A 35 1.64 10.93 -14.20
N GLN A 36 2.70 11.10 -15.00
CA GLN A 36 4.09 11.14 -14.54
C GLN A 36 4.41 12.40 -13.72
N ILE A 37 3.81 13.55 -14.07
CA ILE A 37 3.94 14.82 -13.32
C ILE A 37 3.17 14.75 -11.99
N LEU A 38 1.99 14.12 -11.97
CA LEU A 38 1.19 13.93 -10.77
C LEU A 38 1.90 13.03 -9.73
N ALA A 39 2.54 11.94 -10.18
CA ALA A 39 3.26 11.02 -9.29
C ALA A 39 4.49 11.67 -8.63
N ALA A 40 5.35 12.36 -9.39
CA ALA A 40 6.51 13.05 -8.84
C ALA A 40 6.12 14.20 -7.89
N ASN A 41 4.98 14.86 -8.16
CA ASN A 41 4.44 15.87 -7.25
C ASN A 41 3.96 15.23 -5.94
N CYS A 42 3.31 14.07 -6.00
CA CYS A 42 2.86 13.36 -4.81
C CYS A 42 3.99 12.78 -3.97
N ASP A 43 5.12 12.37 -4.54
CA ASP A 43 6.29 11.96 -3.75
C ASP A 43 6.85 13.13 -2.90
N ASN A 44 6.98 14.32 -3.52
CA ASN A 44 7.38 15.54 -2.80
C ASN A 44 6.36 15.90 -1.71
N ILE A 45 5.07 15.91 -2.05
CA ILE A 45 4.00 16.19 -1.08
C ILE A 45 4.05 15.19 0.07
N ASN A 46 4.07 13.88 -0.19
CA ASN A 46 4.10 12.84 0.84
C ASN A 46 5.31 12.98 1.77
N THR A 47 6.45 13.44 1.26
CA THR A 47 7.62 13.77 2.08
C THR A 47 7.35 14.94 3.02
N LEU A 48 6.73 16.02 2.52
CA LEU A 48 6.29 17.15 3.35
C LEU A 48 5.26 16.71 4.42
N LEU A 49 4.38 15.77 4.07
CA LEU A 49 3.33 15.27 4.95
C LEU A 49 3.85 14.44 6.14
N ASN A 50 5.13 14.04 6.16
CA ASN A 50 5.70 13.40 7.34
C ASN A 50 5.91 14.37 8.51
N TYR A 51 5.90 15.69 8.25
CA TYR A 51 6.17 16.70 9.26
C TYR A 51 4.92 17.51 9.64
N GLY A 52 4.01 17.75 8.70
CA GLY A 52 2.76 18.49 8.91
C GLY A 52 2.92 20.00 9.02
N VAL A 53 3.91 20.48 9.77
CA VAL A 53 4.23 21.90 9.95
C VAL A 53 5.70 22.14 9.58
N ILE A 54 5.95 22.96 8.56
CA ILE A 54 7.27 23.26 8.02
C ILE A 54 7.37 24.75 7.69
N GLY A 55 8.44 25.39 8.14
CA GLY A 55 8.94 26.68 7.69
C GLY A 55 10.43 26.60 7.40
N ILE A 56 10.80 26.28 6.15
CA ILE A 56 12.22 26.01 5.76
C ILE A 56 13.15 27.21 5.96
N ASP A 57 12.64 28.44 5.85
CA ASP A 57 13.48 29.61 6.15
C ASP A 57 13.65 29.78 7.66
N SER A 58 12.56 29.53 8.42
CA SER A 58 12.56 29.52 9.87
C SER A 58 11.19 29.06 10.41
N PHE A 59 11.19 28.22 11.45
CA PHE A 59 10.02 28.05 12.32
C PHE A 59 10.29 28.65 13.71
N GLU A 60 9.47 29.64 14.10
CA GLU A 60 9.51 30.32 15.39
C GLU A 60 8.23 30.02 16.19
N TYR A 61 8.35 29.74 17.48
CA TYR A 61 7.20 29.44 18.35
C TYR A 61 7.28 30.17 19.70
N GLY A 62 6.13 30.55 20.26
CA GLY A 62 6.05 31.23 21.55
C GLY A 62 5.86 30.28 22.75
N GLY A 63 6.27 30.76 23.93
CA GLY A 63 5.89 30.16 25.22
C GLY A 63 6.91 29.17 25.81
N GLN A 64 6.82 28.95 27.12
CA GLN A 64 7.56 27.92 27.87
C GLN A 64 6.69 27.36 29.01
N GLY A 65 6.92 26.11 29.40
CA GLY A 65 6.19 25.47 30.50
C GLY A 65 4.68 25.39 30.21
N GLY A 66 3.85 25.88 31.14
CA GLY A 66 2.40 25.87 31.00
C GLY A 66 1.81 26.81 29.94
N SER A 67 2.67 27.47 29.15
CA SER A 67 2.24 28.26 27.98
C SER A 67 2.92 27.86 26.67
N ALA A 68 3.57 26.70 26.65
CA ALA A 68 4.22 26.19 25.46
C ALA A 68 3.18 25.84 24.38
N SER A 69 3.50 26.18 23.13
CA SER A 69 2.77 25.67 21.98
C SER A 69 2.97 24.16 21.84
N THR A 70 1.96 23.47 21.32
CA THR A 70 1.92 22.00 21.26
C THR A 70 1.62 21.50 19.85
N ILE A 71 2.10 20.32 19.51
CA ILE A 71 1.65 19.55 18.34
C ILE A 71 1.22 18.17 18.82
N ASN A 72 0.02 17.73 18.42
CA ASN A 72 -0.61 16.47 18.87
C ASN A 72 -0.63 16.32 20.40
N GLY A 73 -0.80 17.44 21.11
CA GLY A 73 -0.79 17.48 22.58
C GLY A 73 0.60 17.40 23.22
N VAL A 74 1.68 17.31 22.44
CA VAL A 74 3.06 17.32 22.92
C VAL A 74 3.64 18.73 22.81
N ALA A 75 4.30 19.22 23.87
CA ALA A 75 4.93 20.53 23.85
C ALA A 75 6.08 20.57 22.83
N ILE A 76 6.08 21.62 22.00
CA ILE A 76 7.16 21.87 21.05
C ILE A 76 8.43 22.23 21.85
N SER A 77 9.53 21.57 21.55
CA SER A 77 10.80 21.72 22.25
C SER A 77 11.99 21.65 21.30
N GLY A 78 13.06 22.37 21.65
CA GLY A 78 14.30 22.45 20.87
C GLY A 78 14.66 23.88 20.48
N ASP A 79 15.74 24.03 19.72
CA ASP A 79 16.23 25.34 19.29
C ASP A 79 15.23 26.00 18.32
N GLN A 80 14.98 27.29 18.51
CA GLN A 80 14.13 28.05 17.58
C GLN A 80 14.86 28.35 16.28
N GLY A 81 14.10 28.46 15.20
CA GLY A 81 14.61 28.79 13.88
C GLY A 81 15.11 27.60 13.06
N LEU A 82 14.93 26.38 13.58
CA LEU A 82 14.97 25.14 12.78
C LEU A 82 13.70 25.03 11.94
N ASP A 83 13.67 24.13 10.97
CA ASP A 83 12.64 24.11 9.93
C ASP A 83 11.25 23.65 10.40
N SER A 84 11.17 22.69 11.33
CA SER A 84 9.91 22.00 11.65
C SER A 84 9.84 21.50 13.09
N PRO A 85 8.70 21.67 13.79
CA PRO A 85 8.34 20.81 14.90
C PRO A 85 7.76 19.50 14.33
N THR A 86 8.47 18.38 14.48
CA THR A 86 7.94 17.08 14.04
C THR A 86 6.60 16.77 14.73
N PRO A 87 5.80 15.80 14.23
CA PRO A 87 4.56 15.40 14.89
C PRO A 87 4.73 14.97 16.36
N GLU A 88 5.95 14.66 16.80
CA GLU A 88 6.35 14.35 18.17
C GLU A 88 6.76 15.58 19.01
N GLY A 89 6.70 16.80 18.46
CA GLY A 89 7.01 18.04 19.17
C GLY A 89 8.51 18.35 19.29
N VAL A 90 9.36 17.78 18.44
CA VAL A 90 10.80 18.05 18.43
C VAL A 90 11.17 18.96 17.27
N MET A 91 11.89 20.04 17.53
CA MET A 91 12.42 20.91 16.49
C MET A 91 13.58 20.25 15.73
N GLN A 92 13.54 20.28 14.40
CA GLN A 92 14.61 19.79 13.53
C GLN A 92 14.66 20.50 12.17
N ASP A 93 15.83 20.46 11.53
CA ASP A 93 15.97 20.79 10.11
C ASP A 93 15.42 19.66 9.24
N VAL A 94 14.80 19.98 8.11
CA VAL A 94 14.19 18.99 7.22
C VAL A 94 14.63 19.20 5.77
N ALA A 95 15.17 18.13 5.17
CA ALA A 95 15.54 18.12 3.76
C ALA A 95 14.32 17.75 2.92
N VAL A 96 13.57 18.76 2.44
CA VAL A 96 12.35 18.56 1.65
C VAL A 96 12.31 19.44 0.41
N THR A 97 11.58 18.99 -0.61
CA THR A 97 11.36 19.69 -1.87
C THR A 97 9.91 20.14 -1.98
N PHE A 98 9.71 21.37 -2.47
CA PHE A 98 8.39 21.92 -2.74
C PHE A 98 8.13 21.93 -4.24
N SER A 99 6.96 21.42 -4.62
CA SER A 99 6.45 21.52 -5.98
C SER A 99 5.98 22.95 -6.29
N PRO A 100 6.11 23.42 -7.55
CA PRO A 100 5.61 24.73 -7.92
C PRO A 100 4.08 24.82 -7.78
N LEU A 101 3.56 26.03 -7.59
CA LEU A 101 2.12 26.29 -7.63
C LEU A 101 1.58 26.06 -9.03
N GLU A 102 0.30 25.71 -9.12
CA GLU A 102 -0.46 25.70 -10.36
C GLU A 102 -1.72 26.58 -10.17
N PRO A 103 -1.81 27.75 -10.86
CA PRO A 103 -0.81 28.28 -11.79
C PRO A 103 0.45 28.80 -11.07
N ASP A 104 1.61 28.72 -11.74
CA ASP A 104 2.93 29.13 -11.22
C ASP A 104 3.04 30.63 -10.91
N SER A 105 2.13 31.41 -11.48
CA SER A 105 2.08 32.86 -11.36
C SER A 105 0.64 33.32 -11.11
N PHE A 106 0.49 34.32 -10.24
CA PHE A 106 -0.83 34.84 -9.90
C PHE A 106 -1.48 35.46 -11.15
N PRO A 107 -2.70 35.04 -11.54
CA PRO A 107 -3.35 35.53 -12.74
C PRO A 107 -3.51 37.04 -12.76
N THR A 108 -3.23 37.67 -13.90
CA THR A 108 -3.52 39.10 -14.08
C THR A 108 -4.99 39.30 -14.44
N PHE A 109 -5.68 40.13 -13.67
CA PHE A 109 -7.05 40.53 -13.95
C PHE A 109 -7.26 42.00 -13.59
N SER A 110 -8.28 42.60 -14.19
CA SER A 110 -8.68 43.98 -13.91
C SER A 110 -10.20 44.06 -13.91
N SER A 111 -10.76 44.72 -12.91
CA SER A 111 -12.18 45.01 -12.81
C SER A 111 -12.36 46.42 -12.28
N ASN A 112 -13.53 47.02 -12.51
CA ASN A 112 -13.97 48.25 -11.85
C ASN A 112 -15.21 47.96 -10.96
N SER A 113 -15.55 46.68 -10.76
CA SER A 113 -16.71 46.26 -9.98
C SER A 113 -16.38 46.30 -8.49
N ASP A 114 -16.90 47.31 -7.81
CA ASP A 114 -16.89 47.41 -6.36
C ASP A 114 -18.27 47.05 -5.81
N ILE A 115 -18.31 46.16 -4.81
CA ILE A 115 -19.55 45.79 -4.12
C ILE A 115 -19.38 46.05 -2.63
N SER A 116 -20.36 46.73 -2.03
CA SER A 116 -20.49 46.87 -0.58
C SER A 116 -21.76 46.17 -0.11
N ILE A 117 -21.60 45.26 0.86
CA ILE A 117 -22.66 44.36 1.32
C ILE A 117 -22.97 44.68 2.77
N LYS A 118 -24.25 44.97 3.06
CA LYS A 118 -24.73 45.29 4.42
C LYS A 118 -25.84 44.36 4.90
N ASN A 119 -26.17 43.36 4.11
CA ASN A 119 -27.29 42.44 4.30
C ASN A 119 -27.01 41.09 3.65
N THR A 120 -27.85 40.09 3.93
CA THR A 120 -27.73 38.78 3.30
C THR A 120 -27.69 38.88 1.78
N LEU A 121 -26.62 38.38 1.18
CA LEU A 121 -26.41 38.39 -0.26
C LEU A 121 -25.70 37.11 -0.71
N THR A 122 -26.09 36.61 -1.88
CA THR A 122 -25.34 35.59 -2.60
C THR A 122 -24.50 36.26 -3.69
N ILE A 123 -23.20 36.00 -3.68
CA ILE A 123 -22.24 36.51 -4.65
C ILE A 123 -21.99 35.40 -5.68
N SER A 124 -22.02 35.77 -6.96
CA SER A 124 -21.70 34.87 -8.06
C SER A 124 -20.22 34.95 -8.44
N PRO A 125 -19.63 33.87 -9.00
CA PRO A 125 -18.26 33.88 -9.52
C PRO A 125 -18.08 34.96 -10.58
N ASP A 126 -17.11 35.87 -10.38
CA ASP A 126 -16.75 36.93 -11.31
C ASP A 126 -15.41 37.60 -10.90
N THR A 127 -15.02 38.65 -11.62
CA THR A 127 -13.87 39.51 -11.33
C THR A 127 -14.30 40.80 -10.61
N TYR A 128 -13.77 41.03 -9.42
CA TYR A 128 -14.09 42.15 -8.53
C TYR A 128 -12.86 42.99 -8.22
N ASN A 129 -13.03 44.30 -8.26
CA ASN A 129 -12.00 45.23 -7.76
C ASN A 129 -12.03 45.30 -6.23
N LYS A 130 -13.22 45.39 -5.64
CA LYS A 130 -13.39 45.36 -4.20
C LYS A 130 -14.70 44.67 -3.80
N ILE A 131 -14.63 43.81 -2.80
CA ILE A 131 -15.80 43.31 -2.06
C ILE A 131 -15.63 43.75 -0.61
N ASP A 132 -16.56 44.56 -0.11
CA ASP A 132 -16.56 45.13 1.24
C ASP A 132 -17.80 44.65 2.00
N ILE A 133 -17.61 43.71 2.92
CA ILE A 133 -18.66 43.04 3.68
C ILE A 133 -18.75 43.67 5.08
N GLN A 134 -19.92 44.21 5.41
CA GLN A 134 -20.24 44.93 6.63
C GLN A 134 -21.64 44.53 7.11
N ILE A 135 -21.80 43.28 7.57
CA ILE A 135 -23.11 42.73 7.87
C ILE A 135 -23.57 43.18 9.27
N ASN A 136 -24.88 43.22 9.51
CA ASN A 136 -25.48 43.48 10.83
C ASN A 136 -26.53 42.40 11.16
N ASN A 137 -26.75 42.12 12.45
CA ASN A 137 -27.92 41.38 12.96
C ASN A 137 -28.19 39.99 12.32
N ASN A 138 -27.35 38.97 12.59
CA ASN A 138 -27.57 37.56 12.20
C ASN A 138 -27.80 37.32 10.69
N GLN A 139 -27.24 38.18 9.84
CA GLN A 139 -27.22 38.01 8.39
C GLN A 139 -25.91 37.34 7.97
N TYR A 140 -25.85 36.80 6.74
CA TYR A 140 -24.68 36.09 6.23
C TYR A 140 -24.47 36.38 4.75
N VAL A 141 -23.23 36.27 4.28
CA VAL A 141 -22.93 36.30 2.83
C VAL A 141 -22.60 34.90 2.37
N ARG A 142 -23.07 34.53 1.17
CA ARG A 142 -22.73 33.26 0.54
C ARG A 142 -22.06 33.50 -0.81
N PHE A 143 -20.90 32.93 -1.02
CA PHE A 143 -20.29 32.78 -2.34
C PHE A 143 -20.82 31.50 -2.98
N ASN A 144 -21.32 31.58 -4.21
CA ASN A 144 -21.65 30.39 -4.99
C ASN A 144 -20.38 29.63 -5.41
N SER A 145 -20.50 28.34 -5.73
CA SER A 145 -19.39 27.58 -6.30
C SER A 145 -18.88 28.18 -7.61
N GLY A 146 -17.56 28.21 -7.79
CA GLY A 146 -16.91 28.66 -9.02
C GLY A 146 -15.63 29.47 -8.78
N THR A 147 -15.12 30.09 -9.83
CA THR A 147 -13.84 30.81 -9.81
C THR A 147 -14.04 32.32 -9.60
N TYR A 148 -13.34 32.88 -8.61
CA TYR A 148 -13.37 34.30 -8.27
C TYR A 148 -12.01 34.95 -8.49
N HIS A 149 -12.02 36.17 -8.99
CA HIS A 149 -10.84 37.01 -9.12
C HIS A 149 -11.08 38.31 -8.35
N ILE A 150 -10.50 38.48 -7.17
CA ILE A 150 -10.82 39.56 -6.24
C ILE A 150 -9.54 40.34 -5.93
N LYS A 151 -9.54 41.64 -6.19
CA LYS A 151 -8.37 42.46 -5.84
C LYS A 151 -8.33 42.79 -4.35
N GLU A 152 -9.45 43.21 -3.76
CA GLU A 152 -9.53 43.44 -2.32
C GLU A 152 -10.82 42.85 -1.75
N LEU A 153 -10.70 41.86 -0.84
CA LEU A 153 -11.80 41.32 -0.06
C LEU A 153 -11.67 41.81 1.39
N ILE A 154 -12.66 42.55 1.87
CA ILE A 154 -12.73 43.06 3.23
C ILE A 154 -13.96 42.47 3.90
N ILE A 155 -13.75 41.85 5.06
CA ILE A 155 -14.80 41.26 5.89
C ILE A 155 -14.74 41.95 7.25
N SER A 156 -15.86 42.50 7.70
CA SER A 156 -15.93 43.21 8.98
C SER A 156 -16.03 42.22 10.14
N SER A 157 -15.91 42.74 11.36
CA SER A 157 -15.95 41.88 12.56
C SER A 157 -17.36 41.33 12.81
N ASN A 158 -17.47 40.14 13.41
CA ASN A 158 -18.75 39.48 13.76
C ASN A 158 -19.59 39.05 12.56
N ASP A 159 -18.94 38.73 11.44
CA ASP A 159 -19.59 38.30 10.20
C ASP A 159 -19.46 36.77 10.01
N THR A 160 -20.48 36.14 9.42
CA THR A 160 -20.44 34.75 8.97
C THR A 160 -20.51 34.71 7.44
N ILE A 161 -19.54 34.03 6.81
CA ILE A 161 -19.41 33.92 5.36
C ILE A 161 -19.44 32.43 4.97
N TYR A 162 -20.32 32.08 4.05
CA TYR A 162 -20.37 30.76 3.44
C TYR A 162 -19.63 30.76 2.09
N LEU A 163 -18.68 29.85 1.92
CA LEU A 163 -17.89 29.67 0.72
C LEU A 163 -18.37 28.42 -0.02
N GLY A 164 -18.84 28.60 -1.26
CA GLY A 164 -19.10 27.49 -2.15
C GLY A 164 -17.79 26.93 -2.74
N PRO A 165 -17.71 25.62 -3.06
CA PRO A 165 -16.52 25.01 -3.64
C PRO A 165 -16.01 25.74 -4.89
N GLY A 166 -14.70 25.96 -4.99
CA GLY A 166 -14.06 26.65 -6.12
C GLY A 166 -12.77 27.38 -5.78
N ASP A 167 -12.22 28.09 -6.78
CA ASP A 167 -10.93 28.78 -6.69
C ASP A 167 -11.13 30.29 -6.49
N TYR A 168 -10.44 30.86 -5.51
CA TYR A 168 -10.55 32.26 -5.12
C TYR A 168 -9.16 32.91 -5.25
N TYR A 169 -8.92 33.59 -6.37
CA TYR A 169 -7.72 34.38 -6.61
C TYR A 169 -7.87 35.74 -5.96
N ILE A 170 -7.26 35.93 -4.79
CA ILE A 170 -7.40 37.14 -3.97
C ILE A 170 -6.07 37.88 -3.90
N GLU A 171 -6.01 39.15 -4.32
CA GLU A 171 -4.76 39.91 -4.14
C GLU A 171 -4.54 40.26 -2.66
N LYS A 172 -5.57 40.80 -2.00
CA LYS A 172 -5.54 41.20 -0.59
C LYS A 172 -6.84 40.79 0.11
N LEU A 173 -6.69 40.05 1.22
CA LEU A 173 -7.77 39.69 2.14
C LEU A 173 -7.57 40.41 3.47
N THR A 174 -8.62 41.05 3.98
CA THR A 174 -8.63 41.69 5.30
C THR A 174 -9.88 41.25 6.06
N ILE A 175 -9.70 40.71 7.26
CA ILE A 175 -10.78 40.14 8.07
C ILE A 175 -10.76 40.80 9.45
N GLY A 176 -11.91 41.25 9.92
CA GLY A 176 -12.09 41.76 11.29
C GLY A 176 -11.97 40.67 12.36
N ASN A 177 -12.38 40.99 13.58
CA ASN A 177 -12.40 40.02 14.67
C ASN A 177 -13.67 39.16 14.63
N SER A 178 -13.65 37.96 15.21
CA SER A 178 -14.84 37.14 15.43
C SER A 178 -15.58 36.83 14.12
N VAL A 179 -14.86 36.35 13.11
CA VAL A 179 -15.42 36.04 11.77
C VAL A 179 -15.38 34.54 11.52
N ASP A 180 -16.48 34.00 11.01
CA ASP A 180 -16.58 32.59 10.61
C ASP A 180 -16.57 32.47 9.08
N LEU A 181 -15.59 31.75 8.54
CA LEU A 181 -15.58 31.32 7.14
C LEU A 181 -15.96 29.83 7.08
N ILE A 182 -17.15 29.53 6.57
CA ILE A 182 -17.73 28.19 6.56
C ILE A 182 -17.81 27.68 5.12
N ILE A 183 -17.38 26.45 4.86
CA ILE A 183 -17.53 25.83 3.54
C ILE A 183 -18.91 25.17 3.44
N ASP A 184 -19.73 25.64 2.51
CA ASP A 184 -21.09 25.15 2.28
C ASP A 184 -21.52 25.34 0.81
N PRO A 185 -21.89 24.26 0.09
CA PRO A 185 -21.83 22.85 0.52
C PRO A 185 -20.39 22.34 0.66
N SER A 186 -20.20 21.20 1.34
CA SER A 186 -18.87 20.56 1.46
C SER A 186 -18.24 20.32 0.07
N GLY A 187 -16.98 20.71 -0.06
CA GLY A 187 -16.14 20.53 -1.25
C GLY A 187 -14.90 21.43 -1.18
N SER A 188 -14.00 21.28 -2.14
CA SER A 188 -12.71 22.02 -2.15
C SER A 188 -12.89 23.51 -2.39
N VAL A 189 -12.30 24.32 -1.52
CA VAL A 189 -12.17 25.78 -1.60
C VAL A 189 -10.68 26.10 -1.57
N ASN A 190 -10.18 26.70 -2.66
CA ASN A 190 -8.77 27.04 -2.82
C ASN A 190 -8.60 28.55 -2.82
N PHE A 191 -7.90 29.09 -1.84
CA PHE A 191 -7.50 30.50 -1.81
C PHE A 191 -6.12 30.65 -2.42
N TYR A 192 -6.03 31.39 -3.52
CA TYR A 192 -4.77 31.77 -4.14
C TYR A 192 -4.47 33.21 -3.73
N ILE A 193 -3.46 33.44 -2.90
CA ILE A 193 -3.19 34.75 -2.29
C ILE A 193 -1.96 35.38 -2.93
N LYS A 194 -2.13 36.57 -3.52
CA LYS A 194 -1.01 37.30 -4.13
C LYS A 194 -0.13 38.02 -3.14
N SER A 195 -0.72 38.77 -2.20
CA SER A 195 0.01 39.75 -1.39
C SER A 195 -0.21 39.60 0.10
N LYS A 196 -1.46 39.49 0.58
CA LYS A 196 -1.67 39.33 2.02
C LYS A 196 -3.01 38.76 2.45
N ILE A 197 -2.98 38.10 3.62
CA ILE A 197 -4.11 37.90 4.52
C ILE A 197 -3.82 38.65 5.81
N ASP A 198 -4.75 39.48 6.24
CA ASP A 198 -4.64 40.30 7.45
C ASP A 198 -5.94 40.11 8.27
N ALA A 199 -5.91 39.16 9.20
CA ALA A 199 -7.07 38.72 9.97
C ALA A 199 -6.94 39.10 11.45
N GLY A 200 -8.05 39.58 12.03
CA GLY A 200 -8.16 39.94 13.43
C GLY A 200 -8.11 38.74 14.39
N ASN A 201 -8.55 38.96 15.63
CA ASN A 201 -8.64 37.91 16.65
C ASN A 201 -9.89 37.05 16.45
N GLN A 202 -9.86 35.79 16.89
CA GLN A 202 -10.99 34.85 16.90
C GLN A 202 -11.61 34.69 15.49
N VAL A 203 -10.77 34.46 14.48
CA VAL A 203 -11.25 34.20 13.12
C VAL A 203 -11.19 32.71 12.90
N HIS A 204 -12.34 32.10 12.55
CA HIS A 204 -12.46 30.67 12.36
C HIS A 204 -12.51 30.34 10.86
N PHE A 205 -11.52 29.62 10.37
CA PHE A 205 -11.46 29.11 9.01
C PHE A 205 -11.88 27.65 8.98
N ASN A 206 -13.04 27.35 8.38
CA ASN A 206 -13.52 25.99 8.13
C ASN A 206 -13.61 25.12 9.41
N SER A 207 -13.88 25.73 10.57
CA SER A 207 -13.84 25.08 11.89
C SER A 207 -14.72 23.83 12.03
N THR A 208 -15.78 23.70 11.22
CA THR A 208 -16.70 22.55 11.25
C THR A 208 -16.60 21.62 10.04
N GLY A 209 -15.69 21.88 9.09
CA GLY A 209 -15.53 21.08 7.87
C GLY A 209 -14.44 20.01 7.96
N SER A 210 -14.21 19.28 6.88
CA SER A 210 -13.03 18.41 6.74
C SER A 210 -11.81 19.24 6.34
N THR A 211 -10.62 18.87 6.82
CA THR A 211 -9.35 19.59 6.56
C THR A 211 -9.10 19.71 5.06
N LYS A 212 -9.41 18.67 4.29
CA LYS A 212 -9.16 18.60 2.84
C LYS A 212 -9.97 19.59 2.01
N ASN A 213 -11.01 20.17 2.60
CA ASN A 213 -11.88 21.10 1.89
C ASN A 213 -11.29 22.51 1.78
N PHE A 214 -10.25 22.86 2.53
CA PHE A 214 -9.73 24.23 2.55
C PHE A 214 -8.21 24.30 2.35
N ILE A 215 -7.78 24.96 1.28
CA ILE A 215 -6.36 25.16 0.96
C ILE A 215 -6.08 26.63 0.70
N ILE A 216 -4.98 27.15 1.26
CA ILE A 216 -4.44 28.48 0.99
C ILE A 216 -3.08 28.33 0.29
N TYR A 217 -3.01 28.71 -0.97
CA TYR A 217 -1.79 28.82 -1.77
C TYR A 217 -1.23 30.24 -1.71
N LEU A 218 0.01 30.41 -1.26
CA LEU A 218 0.66 31.72 -1.16
C LEU A 218 1.69 31.91 -2.27
N TYR A 219 1.53 32.97 -3.06
CA TYR A 219 2.53 33.39 -4.04
C TYR A 219 3.72 34.09 -3.39
N SER A 220 4.80 34.26 -4.15
CA SER A 220 6.00 34.99 -3.75
C SER A 220 5.67 36.35 -3.10
N SER A 221 6.34 36.62 -1.98
CA SER A 221 6.18 37.82 -1.14
C SER A 221 4.82 37.98 -0.44
N ALA A 222 3.97 36.94 -0.43
CA ALA A 222 2.72 37.00 0.32
C ALA A 222 2.95 36.92 1.85
N ASP A 223 2.19 37.73 2.60
CA ASP A 223 2.24 37.85 4.07
C ASP A 223 0.90 37.44 4.68
N VAL A 224 0.90 36.42 5.54
CA VAL A 224 -0.29 35.96 6.27
C VAL A 224 -0.14 36.31 7.74
N LYS A 225 -1.10 37.08 8.26
CA LYS A 225 -1.20 37.42 9.68
C LYS A 225 -2.59 37.09 10.19
N ILE A 226 -2.65 36.25 11.21
CA ILE A 226 -3.86 35.86 11.92
C ILE A 226 -3.70 36.25 13.39
N GLY A 227 -4.73 36.87 13.96
CA GLY A 227 -4.75 37.35 15.34
C GLY A 227 -4.70 36.24 16.39
N ASN A 228 -5.07 36.58 17.62
CA ASN A 228 -5.13 35.60 18.70
C ASN A 228 -6.40 34.77 18.59
N GLY A 229 -6.31 33.47 18.83
CA GLY A 229 -7.46 32.59 19.07
C GLY A 229 -8.05 32.77 20.47
N GLU A 230 -9.08 31.99 20.79
CA GLU A 230 -9.76 32.06 22.08
C GLU A 230 -9.11 31.17 23.14
N ASN A 231 -8.44 31.80 24.11
CA ASN A 231 -7.73 31.08 25.18
C ASN A 231 -8.69 30.22 26.03
N GLY A 232 -8.47 28.89 26.00
CA GLY A 232 -9.24 27.92 26.78
C GLY A 232 -10.56 27.51 26.13
N SER A 233 -10.83 27.93 24.90
CA SER A 233 -11.85 27.31 24.06
C SER A 233 -11.31 26.03 23.43
N SER A 234 -12.20 25.20 22.90
CA SER A 234 -11.87 24.07 22.01
C SER A 234 -12.23 24.39 20.55
N ASP A 235 -12.47 25.66 20.25
CA ASP A 235 -12.88 26.11 18.92
C ASP A 235 -11.66 26.11 18.00
N ILE A 236 -11.79 25.43 16.87
CA ILE A 236 -10.72 25.39 15.87
C ILE A 236 -10.67 26.73 15.15
N ASP A 237 -9.59 27.49 15.31
CA ASP A 237 -9.36 28.76 14.61
C ASP A 237 -9.03 28.52 13.13
N PHE A 238 -8.29 27.45 12.82
CA PHE A 238 -7.94 27.12 11.44
C PHE A 238 -8.01 25.62 11.16
N ASN A 239 -8.83 25.23 10.19
CA ASN A 239 -8.96 23.85 9.74
C ASN A 239 -8.72 23.74 8.22
N GLY A 240 -7.49 23.41 7.82
CA GLY A 240 -7.11 23.37 6.41
C GLY A 240 -5.62 23.28 6.18
N ILE A 241 -5.20 23.67 4.98
CA ILE A 241 -3.80 23.58 4.54
C ILE A 241 -3.31 24.96 4.10
N ILE A 242 -2.11 25.35 4.50
CA ILE A 242 -1.39 26.48 3.92
C ILE A 242 -0.17 25.93 3.18
N TYR A 243 -0.04 26.26 1.89
CA TYR A 243 1.03 25.74 1.02
C TYR A 243 1.75 26.87 0.30
N THR A 244 3.08 26.86 0.34
CA THR A 244 3.89 27.73 -0.52
C THR A 244 5.29 27.19 -0.82
N PRO A 245 5.69 27.16 -2.11
CA PRO A 245 7.05 26.84 -2.52
C PRO A 245 8.00 28.05 -2.48
N HIS A 246 7.55 29.21 -2.01
CA HIS A 246 8.30 30.46 -2.05
C HIS A 246 8.92 30.80 -0.69
N SER A 247 10.23 31.01 -0.67
CA SER A 247 10.99 31.28 0.56
C SER A 247 10.83 32.71 1.09
N ASP A 248 10.28 33.63 0.29
CA ASP A 248 10.08 35.03 0.65
C ASP A 248 8.69 35.31 1.24
N THR A 249 8.03 34.27 1.76
CA THR A 249 6.70 34.36 2.39
C THR A 249 6.82 34.34 3.92
N THR A 250 5.82 34.90 4.59
CA THR A 250 5.72 34.84 6.05
C THR A 250 4.31 34.46 6.46
N ILE A 251 4.20 33.49 7.36
CA ILE A 251 2.94 33.02 7.95
C ILE A 251 3.04 33.23 9.45
N GLU A 252 2.18 34.08 10.01
CA GLU A 252 2.17 34.45 11.41
C GLU A 252 0.79 34.19 12.02
N PHE A 253 0.75 33.32 13.02
CA PHE A 253 -0.37 33.20 13.96
C PHE A 253 0.04 33.80 15.29
N ASN A 254 -0.78 34.65 15.89
CA ASN A 254 -0.52 35.13 17.24
C ASN A 254 -0.81 34.03 18.29
N ASN A 255 -1.19 34.38 19.52
CA ASN A 255 -1.30 33.44 20.63
C ASN A 255 -2.64 32.69 20.64
N ASN A 256 -2.66 31.54 21.31
CA ASN A 256 -3.87 30.77 21.63
C ASN A 256 -4.64 30.26 20.41
N ASN A 257 -3.96 29.98 19.29
CA ASN A 257 -4.62 29.47 18.10
C ASN A 257 -4.71 27.93 18.13
N ASP A 258 -5.89 27.38 17.83
CA ASP A 258 -6.08 25.94 17.60
C ASP A 258 -6.14 25.64 16.09
N ILE A 259 -5.14 24.91 15.60
CA ILE A 259 -4.89 24.67 14.18
C ILE A 259 -4.99 23.17 13.89
N THR A 260 -5.93 22.77 13.05
CA THR A 260 -6.04 21.40 12.50
C THR A 260 -5.64 21.42 11.03
N GLY A 261 -4.68 20.57 10.66
CA GLY A 261 -4.19 20.48 9.29
C GLY A 261 -2.70 20.78 9.16
N ALA A 262 -2.29 21.30 8.01
CA ALA A 262 -0.88 21.41 7.65
C ALA A 262 -0.47 22.85 7.27
N ILE A 263 0.76 23.22 7.63
CA ILE A 263 1.42 24.44 7.16
C ILE A 263 2.71 24.00 6.48
N LEU A 264 2.74 24.04 5.15
CA LEU A 264 3.85 23.60 4.32
C LEU A 264 4.44 24.84 3.64
N SER A 265 5.50 25.40 4.23
CA SER A 265 6.10 26.65 3.76
C SER A 265 7.59 26.52 3.53
N LYS A 266 8.05 26.94 2.35
CA LYS A 266 9.47 27.23 2.13
C LYS A 266 9.92 28.53 2.82
N GLY A 267 8.97 29.40 3.16
CA GLY A 267 9.24 30.66 3.86
C GLY A 267 9.27 30.51 5.37
N THR A 268 9.07 31.62 6.07
CA THR A 268 9.09 31.67 7.53
C THR A 268 7.69 31.40 8.10
N VAL A 269 7.61 30.57 9.15
CA VAL A 269 6.39 30.32 9.94
C VAL A 269 6.62 30.76 11.38
N LYS A 270 5.72 31.59 11.91
CA LYS A 270 5.76 32.11 13.28
C LYS A 270 4.46 31.82 13.99
N VAL A 271 4.54 31.24 15.18
CA VAL A 271 3.38 31.06 16.05
C VAL A 271 3.60 31.65 17.42
N GLY A 272 2.55 32.25 17.99
CA GLY A 272 2.54 32.75 19.36
C GLY A 272 2.61 31.65 20.41
N SER A 273 2.41 32.03 21.67
CA SER A 273 2.31 31.11 22.81
C SER A 273 0.93 30.45 22.83
N ASN A 274 0.81 29.27 23.48
CA ASN A 274 -0.43 28.50 23.58
C ASN A 274 -1.06 28.11 22.24
N THR A 275 -0.28 28.03 21.16
CA THR A 275 -0.82 27.56 19.88
C THR A 275 -0.77 26.04 19.84
N SER A 276 -1.88 25.41 19.49
CA SER A 276 -2.00 23.96 19.38
C SER A 276 -2.14 23.53 17.93
N PHE A 277 -1.34 22.56 17.49
CA PHE A 277 -1.46 21.90 16.21
C PHE A 277 -2.03 20.50 16.39
N THR A 278 -3.03 20.16 15.59
CA THR A 278 -3.56 18.79 15.45
C THR A 278 -3.17 18.27 14.07
N TYR A 279 -2.22 17.34 14.04
CA TYR A 279 -1.70 16.68 12.84
C TYR A 279 -1.52 15.18 13.10
N THR A 280 -2.64 14.47 13.21
CA THR A 280 -2.70 13.01 13.38
C THR A 280 -2.60 12.29 12.04
N ASP A 281 -2.47 10.96 12.03
CA ASP A 281 -2.51 10.17 10.80
C ASP A 281 -3.80 10.36 10.00
N SER A 282 -4.93 10.59 10.69
CA SER A 282 -6.21 10.91 10.05
C SER A 282 -6.16 12.28 9.35
N VAL A 283 -5.59 13.30 10.02
CA VAL A 283 -5.40 14.61 9.40
C VAL A 283 -4.41 14.53 8.24
N LYS A 284 -3.31 13.78 8.39
CA LYS A 284 -2.34 13.52 7.32
C LYS A 284 -3.02 12.90 6.09
N ALA A 285 -3.91 11.92 6.27
CA ALA A 285 -4.67 11.33 5.17
C ALA A 285 -5.62 12.34 4.53
N GLU A 286 -6.27 13.22 5.29
CA GLU A 286 -7.06 14.31 4.72
C GLU A 286 -6.20 15.32 3.93
N VAL A 287 -5.01 15.65 4.42
CA VAL A 287 -4.08 16.54 3.72
C VAL A 287 -3.56 15.90 2.44
N GLN A 288 -3.23 14.61 2.47
CA GLN A 288 -2.90 13.82 1.28
C GLN A 288 -4.04 13.84 0.25
N SER A 289 -5.28 13.81 0.73
CA SER A 289 -6.49 13.83 -0.10
C SER A 289 -6.70 15.14 -0.81
N ALA A 290 -6.40 16.23 -0.10
CA ALA A 290 -6.50 17.58 -0.62
C ALA A 290 -5.59 17.81 -1.85
N PHE A 291 -4.41 17.16 -1.87
CA PHE A 291 -3.47 17.19 -2.99
C PHE A 291 -3.71 16.08 -4.03
N ASN A 292 -4.80 15.32 -3.90
CA ASN A 292 -5.10 14.15 -4.74
C ASN A 292 -4.00 13.06 -4.70
N CYS A 293 -3.29 12.93 -3.58
CA CYS A 293 -2.20 11.97 -3.42
C CYS A 293 -2.62 10.67 -2.72
N ASP A 294 -3.91 10.49 -2.37
CA ASP A 294 -4.44 9.27 -1.73
C ASP A 294 -4.36 8.01 -2.58
N ASN A 295 -4.28 8.20 -3.90
CA ASN A 295 -4.26 7.11 -4.88
C ASN A 295 -2.91 7.00 -5.59
N VAL A 296 -1.90 7.74 -5.11
CA VAL A 296 -0.52 7.47 -5.48
C VAL A 296 0.02 6.60 -4.36
N THR A 297 -0.16 5.28 -4.51
CA THR A 297 0.74 4.36 -3.84
C THR A 297 2.15 4.88 -4.13
N PRO A 298 3.03 5.07 -3.11
CA PRO A 298 4.45 5.14 -3.40
C PRO A 298 4.71 3.99 -4.36
N SER A 299 5.53 4.19 -5.42
CA SER A 299 5.93 3.06 -6.26
C SER A 299 6.18 1.89 -5.32
N SER A 300 5.40 0.82 -5.41
CA SER A 300 5.40 -0.20 -4.35
C SER A 300 6.81 -0.74 -4.14
N CYS A 301 7.63 -0.67 -5.20
CA CYS A 301 9.07 -0.86 -5.12
C CYS A 301 9.79 0.18 -4.27
N GLY A 302 9.57 1.49 -4.43
CA GLY A 302 10.17 2.51 -3.54
C GLY A 302 9.77 2.35 -2.07
N ALA A 303 8.54 1.89 -1.77
CA ALA A 303 8.15 1.59 -0.40
C ALA A 303 8.86 0.36 0.17
N ILE A 304 8.95 -0.74 -0.60
CA ILE A 304 9.64 -1.98 -0.20
C ILE A 304 11.17 -1.78 -0.16
N PHE A 305 11.68 -0.92 -1.04
CA PHE A 305 13.08 -0.57 -1.27
C PHE A 305 13.38 0.93 -1.13
N PRO A 306 13.20 1.51 0.07
CA PRO A 306 13.42 2.94 0.31
C PRO A 306 14.91 3.33 0.31
N SER A 307 15.82 2.36 0.38
CA SER A 307 17.27 2.53 0.42
C SER A 307 17.98 1.41 -0.34
N GLY A 308 19.33 1.47 -0.40
CA GLY A 308 20.14 0.42 -1.03
C GLY A 308 20.02 -0.95 -0.38
N LEU A 309 19.82 -0.96 0.93
CA LEU A 309 19.49 -2.15 1.71
C LEU A 309 18.51 -1.81 2.84
N GLN A 310 17.68 -2.77 3.25
CA GLN A 310 16.71 -2.62 4.32
C GLN A 310 16.18 -3.96 4.84
N ASN A 311 15.59 -3.96 6.04
CA ASN A 311 14.81 -5.08 6.53
C ASN A 311 13.32 -4.88 6.28
N HIS A 312 12.61 -5.95 5.91
CA HIS A 312 11.15 -5.96 5.79
C HIS A 312 10.44 -6.73 6.91
N SER A 313 11.18 -7.10 7.97
CA SER A 313 10.65 -7.75 9.17
C SER A 313 11.32 -7.17 10.40
N SER A 314 10.62 -7.18 11.53
CA SER A 314 11.13 -6.72 12.83
C SER A 314 12.19 -7.64 13.44
N SER A 315 12.39 -8.83 12.87
CA SER A 315 13.38 -9.80 13.34
C SER A 315 14.80 -9.57 12.82
N GLY A 316 14.95 -8.83 11.71
CA GLY A 316 16.24 -8.67 11.04
C GLY A 316 17.09 -7.55 11.65
N ALA A 317 18.41 -7.75 11.69
CA ALA A 317 19.40 -6.72 12.01
C ALA A 317 20.42 -6.55 10.88
N ILE A 318 21.11 -5.40 10.86
CA ILE A 318 22.10 -5.06 9.82
C ILE A 318 23.50 -4.97 10.44
N THR A 319 24.45 -5.68 9.85
CA THR A 319 25.87 -5.63 10.22
C THR A 319 26.74 -5.26 9.03
N PHE A 320 27.55 -4.22 9.17
CA PHE A 320 28.62 -3.89 8.25
C PHE A 320 29.97 -4.36 8.80
N ASN A 321 30.67 -5.20 8.05
CA ASN A 321 32.06 -5.54 8.34
C ASN A 321 33.01 -4.44 7.87
N TRP A 322 34.32 -4.68 7.97
CA TRP A 322 35.37 -3.69 7.65
C TRP A 322 35.19 -3.05 6.27
N ASN A 323 34.98 -1.74 6.22
CA ASN A 323 34.72 -0.97 4.98
C ASN A 323 33.53 -1.47 4.14
N GLY A 324 32.55 -2.15 4.73
CA GLY A 324 31.28 -2.42 4.05
C GLY A 324 30.47 -1.12 3.94
N GLN A 325 29.94 -0.80 2.76
CA GLN A 325 29.29 0.49 2.50
C GLN A 325 28.07 0.39 1.60
N ILE A 326 27.22 1.42 1.67
CA ILE A 326 26.21 1.78 0.68
C ILE A 326 26.62 3.10 0.02
N GLU A 327 26.42 3.17 -1.27
CA GLU A 327 26.58 4.36 -2.12
C GLU A 327 25.29 4.60 -2.92
N GLY A 328 25.06 5.83 -3.37
CA GLY A 328 23.97 6.23 -4.25
C GLY A 328 22.64 6.51 -3.56
N GLN A 329 22.61 6.71 -2.24
CA GLN A 329 21.39 7.03 -1.48
C GLN A 329 21.44 8.43 -0.86
N ASP A 330 20.27 9.07 -0.75
CA ASP A 330 20.16 10.48 -0.35
C ASP A 330 20.18 10.70 1.17
N THR A 331 20.06 9.63 1.96
CA THR A 331 19.97 9.68 3.43
C THR A 331 20.77 8.55 4.07
N PRO A 332 21.37 8.75 5.26
CA PRO A 332 21.98 7.67 6.04
C PRO A 332 20.95 6.80 6.77
N ILE A 333 19.66 7.14 6.72
CA ILE A 333 18.60 6.40 7.41
C ILE A 333 18.17 5.19 6.59
N ILE A 334 18.16 4.01 7.20
CA ILE A 334 17.76 2.74 6.59
C ILE A 334 16.55 2.17 7.33
N SER A 335 15.58 1.66 6.58
CA SER A 335 14.43 0.94 7.15
C SER A 335 14.86 -0.36 7.84
N THR A 336 15.02 -0.28 9.16
CA THR A 336 15.18 -1.42 10.04
C THR A 336 14.72 -1.05 11.45
N THR A 337 14.19 -2.04 12.17
CA THR A 337 13.76 -1.89 13.57
C THR A 337 14.90 -2.08 14.57
N ASN A 338 15.89 -2.90 14.21
CA ASN A 338 17.00 -3.26 15.09
C ASN A 338 18.22 -2.38 14.86
N SER A 339 19.15 -2.39 15.82
CA SER A 339 20.39 -1.61 15.72
C SER A 339 21.24 -2.03 14.52
N ILE A 340 21.86 -1.04 13.87
CA ILE A 340 22.90 -1.25 12.87
C ILE A 340 24.26 -1.34 13.57
N THR A 341 25.03 -2.39 13.29
CA THR A 341 26.38 -2.58 13.86
C THR A 341 27.45 -2.42 12.78
N TYR A 342 28.50 -1.66 13.07
CA TYR A 342 29.60 -1.43 12.13
C TYR A 342 30.93 -1.22 12.86
N ASN A 343 32.04 -1.15 12.11
CA ASN A 343 33.35 -0.86 12.67
C ASN A 343 33.65 0.65 12.64
N GLN A 344 33.67 1.28 13.81
CA GLN A 344 33.93 2.72 14.00
C GLN A 344 35.30 3.23 13.50
N TYR A 345 36.21 2.33 13.12
CA TYR A 345 37.52 2.68 12.55
C TYR A 345 37.61 2.40 11.04
N GLY A 346 36.54 1.92 10.43
CA GLY A 346 36.41 1.70 8.99
C GLY A 346 35.93 2.95 8.25
N GLN A 347 35.60 2.78 6.97
CA GLN A 347 34.86 3.78 6.20
C GLN A 347 33.43 3.93 6.72
N ASN A 348 32.86 5.12 6.53
CA ASN A 348 31.45 5.40 6.84
C ASN A 348 30.53 4.50 6.02
N THR A 349 29.55 3.87 6.66
CA THR A 349 28.75 2.83 6.00
C THR A 349 27.71 3.38 5.00
N CYS A 350 27.39 4.67 5.06
CA CYS A 350 26.42 5.37 4.21
C CYS A 350 27.06 6.63 3.59
N GLU A 351 28.04 6.43 2.71
CA GLU A 351 28.87 7.47 2.08
C GLU A 351 29.53 8.47 3.05
N SER A 352 28.85 9.60 3.34
CA SER A 352 29.36 10.68 4.19
C SER A 352 29.23 10.39 5.68
N ASP A 353 28.33 9.49 6.07
CA ASP A 353 27.98 9.20 7.46
C ASP A 353 27.78 7.70 7.69
N ASP A 354 27.76 7.27 8.95
CA ASP A 354 27.36 5.91 9.29
C ASP A 354 25.85 5.76 9.21
N CYS A 355 25.40 4.61 8.72
CA CYS A 355 23.99 4.31 8.55
C CYS A 355 23.28 4.24 9.90
N GLN A 356 22.09 4.81 9.96
CA GLN A 356 21.24 4.81 11.15
C GLN A 356 19.92 4.06 10.89
N PRO A 357 19.39 3.33 11.89
CA PRO A 357 18.09 2.68 11.76
C PRO A 357 16.97 3.73 11.78
N SER A 358 15.93 3.54 10.95
CA SER A 358 14.71 4.36 11.03
C SER A 358 13.84 4.04 12.26
N GLY A 359 14.05 2.87 12.88
CA GLY A 359 13.16 2.32 13.91
C GLY A 359 11.98 1.53 13.35
N SER A 360 11.86 1.40 12.03
CA SER A 360 10.76 0.74 11.33
C SER A 360 11.28 -0.14 10.19
N ALA A 361 10.68 -1.33 9.99
CA ALA A 361 10.96 -2.15 8.82
C ALA A 361 10.22 -1.60 7.59
N SER A 362 10.74 -1.84 6.39
CA SER A 362 9.98 -1.56 5.17
C SER A 362 8.82 -2.56 5.01
N PRO A 363 7.78 -2.24 4.21
CA PRO A 363 6.74 -3.20 3.88
C PRO A 363 7.31 -4.48 3.26
N SER A 364 6.76 -5.62 3.64
CA SER A 364 7.06 -6.89 3.00
C SER A 364 6.43 -6.97 1.61
N LEU A 365 7.19 -7.46 0.63
CA LEU A 365 6.65 -7.87 -0.65
C LEU A 365 5.76 -9.12 -0.46
N PRO A 366 4.47 -9.08 -0.85
CA PRO A 366 3.62 -10.26 -0.77
C PRO A 366 4.25 -11.42 -1.57
N ALA A 367 4.50 -12.55 -0.90
CA ALA A 367 5.13 -13.69 -1.54
C ALA A 367 4.16 -14.29 -2.58
N PRO A 368 4.51 -14.37 -3.87
CA PRO A 368 3.71 -15.19 -4.77
C PRO A 368 3.82 -16.66 -4.33
N ALA A 369 2.82 -17.49 -4.64
CA ALA A 369 2.97 -18.91 -4.38
C ALA A 369 4.05 -19.49 -5.31
N PHE A 370 5.02 -20.22 -4.75
CA PHE A 370 6.05 -20.86 -5.56
C PHE A 370 5.45 -21.90 -6.52
N LYS A 371 5.80 -21.82 -7.81
CA LYS A 371 5.32 -22.75 -8.85
C LYS A 371 6.35 -23.87 -9.09
N TYR A 372 5.97 -25.10 -8.81
CA TYR A 372 6.85 -26.28 -8.89
C TYR A 372 6.95 -26.87 -10.30
N SER A 373 8.07 -27.58 -10.55
CA SER A 373 8.18 -28.42 -11.75
C SER A 373 7.46 -29.76 -11.56
N ASN A 374 6.61 -30.15 -12.51
CA ASN A 374 5.79 -31.37 -12.44
C ASN A 374 6.13 -32.43 -13.51
N GLN A 375 7.20 -32.23 -14.28
CA GLN A 375 7.67 -33.19 -15.31
C GLN A 375 9.09 -33.68 -15.04
N SER A 376 9.40 -34.88 -15.52
CA SER A 376 10.71 -35.54 -15.35
C SER A 376 11.74 -35.23 -16.44
N VAL A 377 11.68 -34.05 -17.07
CA VAL A 377 12.64 -33.69 -18.14
C VAL A 377 13.99 -33.33 -17.52
N SER A 378 15.01 -34.14 -17.80
CA SER A 378 16.37 -33.92 -17.30
C SER A 378 17.38 -33.74 -18.43
N LYS A 379 18.23 -32.73 -18.31
CA LYS A 379 19.33 -32.45 -19.22
C LYS A 379 20.64 -32.39 -18.46
N THR A 380 21.59 -33.25 -18.81
CA THR A 380 22.93 -33.26 -18.22
C THR A 380 24.00 -33.05 -19.29
N PHE A 381 24.95 -32.17 -19.02
CA PHE A 381 26.16 -31.97 -19.83
C PHE A 381 27.32 -32.68 -19.13
N GLY A 382 27.77 -33.78 -19.72
CA GLY A 382 28.86 -34.62 -19.21
C GLY A 382 30.24 -34.19 -19.71
N TRP A 383 31.28 -34.77 -19.10
CA TRP A 383 32.70 -34.43 -19.30
C TRP A 383 33.26 -34.77 -20.70
N SER A 384 32.61 -35.69 -21.42
CA SER A 384 33.12 -36.33 -22.65
C SER A 384 32.42 -35.89 -23.95
N ALA A 385 31.69 -34.78 -23.93
CA ALA A 385 31.04 -34.28 -25.14
C ALA A 385 32.07 -33.70 -26.15
N PRO A 386 31.90 -33.91 -27.47
CA PRO A 386 32.82 -33.39 -28.47
C PRO A 386 32.82 -31.85 -28.47
N ALA A 387 33.95 -31.28 -28.93
CA ALA A 387 34.44 -29.91 -28.74
C ALA A 387 33.44 -28.77 -28.39
N PRO A 388 33.81 -27.85 -27.46
CA PRO A 388 33.01 -26.70 -27.02
C PRO A 388 32.70 -25.68 -28.15
N PRO A 389 31.72 -24.76 -27.93
CA PRO A 389 30.88 -24.62 -26.72
C PRO A 389 29.60 -25.48 -26.76
N HIS A 390 29.15 -25.95 -25.58
CA HIS A 390 27.87 -26.65 -25.45
C HIS A 390 26.74 -25.64 -25.24
N SER A 391 25.62 -25.79 -25.94
CA SER A 391 24.44 -24.94 -25.73
C SER A 391 23.17 -25.74 -25.52
N TYR A 392 22.23 -25.15 -24.79
CA TYR A 392 20.88 -25.69 -24.62
C TYR A 392 19.86 -24.57 -24.53
N VAL A 393 18.80 -24.71 -25.32
CA VAL A 393 17.71 -23.74 -25.36
C VAL A 393 16.55 -24.29 -24.54
N LEU A 394 16.10 -23.57 -23.53
CA LEU A 394 14.90 -23.88 -22.76
C LEU A 394 13.67 -23.92 -23.69
N GLY A 395 12.76 -24.86 -23.47
CA GLY A 395 11.61 -25.11 -24.34
C GLY A 395 11.90 -25.89 -25.61
N SER A 396 13.17 -26.15 -25.97
CA SER A 396 13.53 -26.82 -27.25
C SER A 396 12.99 -28.25 -27.41
N GLN A 397 12.54 -28.87 -26.32
CA GLN A 397 11.92 -30.20 -26.30
C GLN A 397 10.39 -30.14 -26.12
N GLY A 398 9.78 -28.97 -26.29
CA GLY A 398 8.34 -28.77 -26.13
C GLY A 398 7.85 -28.84 -24.67
N SER A 399 8.74 -28.56 -23.71
CA SER A 399 8.39 -28.48 -22.29
C SER A 399 9.09 -27.29 -21.63
N ASN A 400 8.38 -26.64 -20.71
CA ASN A 400 8.88 -25.61 -19.80
C ASN A 400 9.05 -26.11 -18.36
N HIS A 401 8.82 -27.39 -18.09
CA HIS A 401 9.04 -28.04 -16.79
C HIS A 401 10.26 -28.97 -16.86
N TYR A 402 11.17 -28.82 -15.90
CA TYR A 402 12.42 -29.56 -15.82
C TYR A 402 12.63 -30.15 -14.43
N ASP A 403 13.05 -31.41 -14.37
CA ASP A 403 13.49 -32.04 -13.12
C ASP A 403 14.96 -31.69 -12.84
N ALA A 404 15.81 -31.69 -13.87
CA ALA A 404 17.21 -31.29 -13.72
C ALA A 404 17.78 -30.65 -14.99
N ILE A 405 18.53 -29.56 -14.84
CA ILE A 405 19.44 -29.05 -15.86
C ILE A 405 20.81 -28.93 -15.22
N HIS A 406 21.68 -29.90 -15.48
CA HIS A 406 22.98 -30.02 -14.83
C HIS A 406 24.13 -29.86 -15.80
N SER A 407 24.95 -28.84 -15.58
CA SER A 407 26.28 -28.80 -16.16
C SER A 407 27.30 -29.39 -15.18
N ASN A 408 27.87 -30.55 -15.52
CA ASN A 408 29.00 -31.15 -14.78
C ASN A 408 30.35 -30.89 -15.49
N VAL A 409 30.35 -29.99 -16.47
CA VAL A 409 31.52 -29.64 -17.26
C VAL A 409 32.50 -28.82 -16.39
N THR A 410 33.78 -29.15 -16.45
CA THR A 410 34.89 -28.49 -15.73
C THR A 410 36.01 -28.09 -16.70
N GLY A 411 36.93 -27.21 -16.29
CA GLY A 411 38.02 -26.73 -17.14
C GLY A 411 37.58 -25.61 -18.11
N ASN A 412 38.18 -25.51 -19.30
CA ASN A 412 37.87 -24.41 -20.25
C ASN A 412 36.57 -24.58 -21.05
N ASN A 413 35.77 -25.61 -20.76
CA ASN A 413 34.54 -25.91 -21.49
C ASN A 413 33.35 -25.20 -20.83
N GLN A 414 32.67 -24.34 -21.59
CA GLN A 414 31.53 -23.54 -21.14
C GLN A 414 30.22 -24.12 -21.72
N VAL A 415 29.20 -24.20 -20.87
CA VAL A 415 27.81 -24.47 -21.27
C VAL A 415 27.03 -23.15 -21.24
N THR A 416 26.29 -22.86 -22.30
CA THR A 416 25.30 -21.77 -22.34
C THR A 416 23.89 -22.36 -22.34
N ILE A 417 23.11 -22.05 -21.31
CA ILE A 417 21.68 -22.32 -21.25
C ILE A 417 20.96 -21.02 -21.60
N SER A 418 20.08 -21.03 -22.60
CA SER A 418 19.41 -19.82 -23.06
C SER A 418 17.89 -19.99 -23.18
N ASP A 419 17.15 -18.91 -23.00
CA ASP A 419 15.73 -18.81 -23.34
C ASP A 419 15.56 -18.04 -24.67
N ASN A 420 14.97 -18.70 -25.68
CA ASN A 420 14.67 -18.08 -26.97
C ASN A 420 13.19 -17.69 -27.14
N GLY A 421 12.40 -17.71 -26.06
CA GLY A 421 11.00 -17.28 -26.04
C GLY A 421 9.98 -18.35 -26.42
N ALA A 422 10.29 -19.63 -26.17
CA ALA A 422 9.32 -20.70 -26.38
C ALA A 422 8.15 -20.63 -25.39
N TYR A 423 8.40 -20.14 -24.17
CA TYR A 423 7.43 -19.97 -23.10
C TYR A 423 7.65 -18.63 -22.37
N SER A 424 6.62 -18.17 -21.67
CA SER A 424 6.69 -17.01 -20.77
C SER A 424 7.12 -17.39 -19.35
N GLU A 425 6.89 -18.63 -18.94
CA GLU A 425 7.30 -19.17 -17.64
C GLU A 425 8.07 -20.49 -17.80
N TYR A 426 9.08 -20.70 -16.96
CA TYR A 426 9.85 -21.93 -16.84
C TYR A 426 9.92 -22.40 -15.40
N TYR A 427 9.79 -23.70 -15.17
CA TYR A 427 9.83 -24.34 -13.85
C TYR A 427 10.94 -25.38 -13.82
N ILE A 428 11.90 -25.22 -12.92
CA ILE A 428 13.12 -26.03 -12.88
C ILE A 428 13.35 -26.48 -11.44
N LYS A 429 13.29 -27.79 -11.19
CA LYS A 429 13.58 -28.30 -9.85
C LYS A 429 15.04 -28.14 -9.47
N HIS A 430 15.98 -28.49 -10.35
CA HIS A 430 17.40 -28.32 -10.06
C HIS A 430 18.18 -27.77 -11.25
N LEU A 431 18.61 -26.51 -11.16
CA LEU A 431 19.51 -25.87 -12.12
C LEU A 431 20.92 -25.82 -11.52
N LYS A 432 21.88 -26.51 -12.15
CA LYS A 432 23.28 -26.54 -11.71
C LYS A 432 24.20 -25.92 -12.75
N LEU A 433 24.85 -24.82 -12.38
CA LEU A 433 25.87 -24.12 -13.16
C LEU A 433 27.26 -24.28 -12.53
N ASN A 434 28.10 -25.11 -13.14
CA ASN A 434 29.52 -25.24 -12.80
C ASN A 434 30.39 -24.11 -13.41
N TYR A 435 31.71 -24.24 -13.36
CA TYR A 435 32.70 -23.23 -13.77
C TYR A 435 32.41 -22.59 -15.14
N LYS A 436 32.41 -21.25 -15.19
CA LYS A 436 32.20 -20.43 -16.40
C LYS A 436 30.88 -20.61 -17.15
N ASN A 437 29.94 -21.43 -16.66
CA ASN A 437 28.68 -21.62 -17.38
C ASN A 437 27.86 -20.33 -17.45
N LYS A 438 27.08 -20.21 -18.53
CA LYS A 438 26.21 -19.08 -18.82
C LYS A 438 24.74 -19.49 -18.71
N LEU A 439 23.95 -18.64 -18.07
CA LEU A 439 22.50 -18.67 -18.11
C LEU A 439 22.00 -17.36 -18.72
N GLN A 440 21.33 -17.45 -19.85
CA GLN A 440 20.77 -16.31 -20.58
C GLN A 440 19.26 -16.31 -20.38
N LEU A 441 18.81 -15.46 -19.46
CA LEU A 441 17.41 -15.19 -19.19
C LEU A 441 16.87 -14.21 -20.23
N ARG A 442 15.60 -14.29 -20.56
CA ARG A 442 14.93 -13.38 -21.48
C ARG A 442 14.13 -12.35 -20.68
N ALA A 443 14.23 -11.08 -21.08
CA ALA A 443 13.36 -10.04 -20.53
C ALA A 443 11.87 -10.37 -20.77
N GLY A 444 11.04 -10.10 -19.77
CA GLY A 444 9.61 -10.40 -19.75
C GLY A 444 9.27 -11.89 -19.56
N ALA A 445 10.22 -12.70 -19.09
CA ALA A 445 10.00 -14.11 -18.74
C ALA A 445 10.19 -14.34 -17.23
N THR A 446 9.52 -15.38 -16.72
CA THR A 446 9.57 -15.78 -15.32
C THR A 446 10.19 -17.17 -15.16
N TYR A 447 11.09 -17.31 -14.20
CA TYR A 447 11.80 -18.55 -13.92
C TYR A 447 11.59 -18.95 -12.47
N TRP A 448 10.95 -20.09 -12.25
CA TRP A 448 10.75 -20.71 -10.94
C TRP A 448 11.78 -21.82 -10.77
N ILE A 449 12.75 -21.62 -9.89
CA ILE A 449 13.84 -22.55 -9.67
C ILE A 449 13.80 -23.07 -8.24
N GLU A 450 13.56 -24.36 -8.03
CA GLU A 450 13.52 -24.88 -6.65
C GLU A 450 14.93 -24.83 -6.05
N THR A 451 15.93 -25.36 -6.77
CA THR A 451 17.35 -25.31 -6.36
C THR A 451 18.22 -24.72 -7.46
N LEU A 452 18.84 -23.56 -7.18
CA LEU A 452 19.88 -22.95 -8.02
C LEU A 452 21.26 -23.27 -7.42
N GLU A 453 21.98 -24.22 -8.01
CA GLU A 453 23.30 -24.64 -7.54
C GLU A 453 24.44 -24.04 -8.38
N LEU A 454 25.30 -23.25 -7.74
CA LEU A 454 26.43 -22.57 -8.36
C LEU A 454 27.76 -23.18 -7.87
N SER A 455 28.12 -24.36 -8.36
CA SER A 455 29.09 -25.27 -7.70
C SER A 455 30.59 -24.97 -7.88
N SER A 456 31.01 -23.77 -8.34
CA SER A 456 32.44 -23.50 -8.61
C SER A 456 32.83 -22.02 -8.61
N SER A 457 33.06 -21.38 -9.77
CA SER A 457 33.40 -19.95 -9.88
C SER A 457 33.17 -19.41 -11.30
N GLU A 458 33.15 -18.08 -11.45
CA GLU A 458 33.08 -17.37 -12.74
C GLU A 458 31.84 -17.67 -13.60
N GLN A 459 30.75 -18.18 -13.01
CA GLN A 459 29.46 -18.30 -13.69
C GLN A 459 28.94 -16.92 -14.12
N HIS A 460 28.12 -16.91 -15.17
CA HIS A 460 27.51 -15.70 -15.70
C HIS A 460 26.02 -15.89 -15.93
N ILE A 461 25.19 -15.17 -15.19
CA ILE A 461 23.75 -15.06 -15.44
C ILE A 461 23.52 -13.70 -16.09
N GLU A 462 22.88 -13.64 -17.25
CA GLU A 462 22.63 -12.39 -17.97
C GLU A 462 21.18 -12.32 -18.48
N VAL A 463 20.66 -11.10 -18.58
CA VAL A 463 19.32 -10.83 -19.13
C VAL A 463 19.44 -10.31 -20.56
N ILE A 464 18.81 -11.02 -21.49
CA ILE A 464 18.77 -10.72 -22.92
C ILE A 464 17.47 -9.97 -23.24
N GLY A 465 17.61 -8.81 -23.89
CA GLY A 465 16.49 -7.96 -24.30
C GLY A 465 16.32 -6.72 -23.44
N THR A 466 15.17 -6.07 -23.60
CA THR A 466 14.76 -4.86 -22.87
C THR A 466 13.59 -5.20 -21.94
N GLY A 467 13.67 -4.77 -20.68
CA GLY A 467 12.70 -5.10 -19.63
C GLY A 467 13.28 -6.04 -18.58
N THR A 468 12.42 -6.48 -17.65
CA THR A 468 12.80 -7.25 -16.47
C THR A 468 12.61 -8.75 -16.68
N ALA A 469 13.59 -9.57 -16.31
CA ALA A 469 13.41 -11.00 -16.08
C ALA A 469 13.15 -11.26 -14.60
N TYR A 470 12.23 -12.16 -14.27
CA TYR A 470 11.85 -12.48 -12.89
C TYR A 470 12.37 -13.86 -12.51
N LEU A 471 13.13 -13.93 -11.42
CA LEU A 471 13.71 -15.16 -10.91
C LEU A 471 13.21 -15.46 -9.50
N TYR A 472 12.41 -16.51 -9.35
CA TYR A 472 11.91 -17.00 -8.07
C TYR A 472 12.72 -18.23 -7.68
N ILE A 473 13.36 -18.21 -6.51
CA ILE A 473 14.23 -19.29 -6.04
C ILE A 473 13.77 -19.81 -4.69
N LEU A 474 13.37 -21.09 -4.62
CA LEU A 474 12.77 -21.65 -3.42
C LEU A 474 13.80 -21.87 -2.30
N ASN A 475 14.87 -22.61 -2.60
CA ASN A 475 15.87 -23.00 -1.60
C ASN A 475 16.99 -21.95 -1.52
N ASP A 476 17.79 -22.07 -0.45
CA ASP A 476 18.97 -21.23 -0.21
C ASP A 476 19.90 -21.14 -1.43
N VAL A 477 20.40 -19.94 -1.68
CA VAL A 477 21.33 -19.66 -2.77
C VAL A 477 22.73 -19.44 -2.20
N THR A 478 23.69 -20.23 -2.65
CA THR A 478 25.10 -20.03 -2.33
C THR A 478 25.85 -19.41 -3.51
N ILE A 479 26.41 -18.22 -3.30
CA ILE A 479 27.12 -17.44 -4.30
C ILE A 479 28.63 -17.66 -4.21
N PRO A 480 29.28 -18.17 -5.29
CA PRO A 480 30.70 -18.49 -5.27
C PRO A 480 31.61 -17.35 -5.76
N TYR A 481 32.92 -17.61 -5.85
CA TYR A 481 33.95 -16.67 -6.30
C TYR A 481 33.70 -16.14 -7.71
N ARG A 482 33.83 -14.81 -7.89
CA ARG A 482 33.78 -14.13 -9.20
C ARG A 482 32.54 -14.40 -10.06
N ILE A 483 31.40 -14.70 -9.44
CA ILE A 483 30.15 -14.79 -10.20
C ILE A 483 29.77 -13.40 -10.74
N LYS A 484 29.10 -13.42 -11.89
CA LYS A 484 28.47 -12.25 -12.47
C LYS A 484 26.99 -12.55 -12.66
N ILE A 485 26.13 -11.74 -12.04
CA ILE A 485 24.69 -11.81 -12.18
C ILE A 485 24.24 -10.46 -12.73
N ASN A 486 23.75 -10.47 -13.97
CA ASN A 486 23.38 -9.28 -14.74
C ASN A 486 24.54 -8.25 -14.77
N ALA A 487 25.73 -8.72 -15.12
CA ALA A 487 26.94 -7.92 -15.11
C ALA A 487 27.95 -8.39 -16.17
N GLN A 488 28.50 -7.46 -16.94
CA GLN A 488 29.45 -7.77 -18.01
C GLN A 488 30.83 -8.17 -17.46
N GLY A 489 31.18 -7.64 -16.29
CA GLY A 489 32.48 -7.83 -15.65
C GLY A 489 32.44 -7.60 -14.14
N TYR A 490 33.60 -7.72 -13.50
CA TYR A 490 33.75 -7.31 -12.11
C TYR A 490 33.59 -5.80 -11.99
N ASN A 491 32.68 -5.33 -11.13
CA ASN A 491 32.34 -3.92 -10.97
C ASN A 491 31.87 -3.24 -12.29
N VAL A 492 31.26 -4.03 -13.19
CA VAL A 492 30.68 -3.55 -14.46
C VAL A 492 29.27 -4.13 -14.59
N PRO A 493 28.26 -3.49 -13.95
CA PRO A 493 26.88 -3.97 -13.96
C PRO A 493 26.19 -3.72 -15.30
N ASP A 494 25.19 -4.55 -15.62
CA ASP A 494 24.08 -4.12 -16.48
C ASP A 494 23.04 -3.37 -15.63
N PRO A 495 22.07 -2.65 -16.22
CA PRO A 495 21.03 -1.96 -15.45
C PRO A 495 20.26 -2.91 -14.51
N SER A 496 20.12 -2.53 -13.24
CA SER A 496 19.56 -3.37 -12.17
C SER A 496 18.10 -3.71 -12.37
N GLU A 497 17.34 -2.82 -13.02
CA GLU A 497 15.91 -3.03 -13.36
C GLU A 497 15.69 -4.20 -14.34
N LYS A 498 16.75 -4.69 -15.01
CA LYS A 498 16.63 -5.84 -15.92
C LYS A 498 16.41 -7.17 -15.19
N LEU A 499 16.72 -7.26 -13.89
CA LEU A 499 16.62 -8.51 -13.16
C LEU A 499 15.98 -8.26 -11.78
N ALA A 500 14.85 -8.91 -11.54
CA ALA A 500 14.23 -8.99 -10.23
C ALA A 500 14.36 -10.42 -9.69
N ILE A 501 14.82 -10.56 -8.45
CA ILE A 501 15.05 -11.85 -7.80
C ILE A 501 14.25 -11.90 -6.49
N TYR A 502 13.47 -12.96 -6.34
CA TYR A 502 12.79 -13.30 -5.09
C TYR A 502 13.34 -14.63 -4.56
N ALA A 503 14.04 -14.60 -3.42
CA ALA A 503 14.56 -15.77 -2.73
C ALA A 503 13.69 -16.11 -1.50
N TYR A 504 13.12 -17.32 -1.50
CA TYR A 504 12.32 -17.84 -0.38
C TYR A 504 13.18 -18.44 0.74
N GLY A 505 14.48 -18.65 0.49
CA GLY A 505 15.47 -19.08 1.47
C GLY A 505 16.52 -18.00 1.75
N ASP A 506 17.65 -18.43 2.30
CA ASP A 506 18.79 -17.56 2.60
C ASP A 506 19.64 -17.27 1.34
N TRP A 507 20.23 -16.09 1.29
CA TRP A 507 21.22 -15.69 0.30
C TRP A 507 22.61 -15.63 0.94
N ASN A 508 23.52 -16.53 0.53
CA ASN A 508 24.81 -16.73 1.20
C ASN A 508 25.99 -16.58 0.22
N ASN A 509 26.90 -15.64 0.46
CA ASN A 509 28.18 -15.62 -0.24
C ASN A 509 29.17 -16.56 0.43
N SER A 510 29.80 -17.41 -0.38
CA SER A 510 30.81 -18.38 0.06
C SER A 510 32.25 -17.95 -0.26
N SER A 511 32.44 -16.88 -1.04
CA SER A 511 33.75 -16.38 -1.45
C SER A 511 33.63 -14.91 -1.89
N SER A 512 34.67 -14.32 -2.52
CA SER A 512 34.81 -12.89 -2.84
C SER A 512 34.64 -12.50 -4.32
N HIS A 513 34.67 -11.19 -4.59
CA HIS A 513 34.70 -10.57 -5.93
C HIS A 513 33.44 -10.83 -6.78
N GLN A 514 32.26 -10.92 -6.17
CA GLN A 514 31.01 -11.00 -6.90
C GLN A 514 30.62 -9.66 -7.53
N THR A 515 29.86 -9.72 -8.62
CA THR A 515 29.11 -8.57 -9.12
C THR A 515 27.68 -9.00 -9.42
N VAL A 516 26.72 -8.42 -8.72
CA VAL A 516 25.29 -8.71 -8.83
C VAL A 516 24.55 -7.40 -9.11
N SER A 517 23.80 -7.32 -10.20
CA SER A 517 22.95 -6.15 -10.50
C SER A 517 21.48 -6.58 -10.60
N ALA A 518 20.70 -6.34 -9.54
CA ALA A 518 19.32 -6.79 -9.46
C ALA A 518 18.54 -6.03 -8.40
N ILE A 519 17.22 -6.10 -8.50
CA ILE A 519 16.32 -5.86 -7.37
C ILE A 519 16.15 -7.18 -6.63
N LEU A 520 16.70 -7.29 -5.41
CA LEU A 520 16.85 -8.54 -4.68
C LEU A 520 15.99 -8.54 -3.41
N TYR A 521 15.00 -9.43 -3.37
CA TYR A 521 14.14 -9.65 -2.21
C TYR A 521 14.44 -11.03 -1.60
N VAL A 522 14.75 -11.08 -0.31
CA VAL A 522 15.17 -12.30 0.41
C VAL A 522 14.31 -12.48 1.66
N THR A 523 13.48 -13.51 1.73
CA THR A 523 12.66 -13.76 2.93
C THR A 523 13.50 -14.17 4.15
N GLY A 524 14.61 -14.89 3.91
CA GLY A 524 15.58 -15.29 4.93
C GLY A 524 16.68 -14.26 5.19
N ASN A 525 17.86 -14.75 5.54
CA ASN A 525 19.06 -13.95 5.78
C ASN A 525 19.80 -13.61 4.48
N PHE A 526 20.41 -12.42 4.45
CA PHE A 526 21.43 -12.07 3.47
C PHE A 526 22.80 -12.06 4.15
N ASN A 527 23.69 -12.97 3.78
CA ASN A 527 25.00 -13.10 4.39
C ASN A 527 26.10 -12.98 3.34
N SER A 528 26.82 -11.87 3.37
CA SER A 528 28.01 -11.67 2.53
C SER A 528 29.34 -11.74 3.31
N ASN A 529 29.35 -12.26 4.54
CA ASN A 529 30.53 -12.26 5.42
C ASN A 529 31.75 -12.98 4.82
N SER A 530 31.55 -14.09 4.10
CA SER A 530 32.64 -14.80 3.41
C SER A 530 33.01 -14.20 2.05
N GLY A 531 32.30 -13.15 1.63
CA GLY A 531 32.52 -12.42 0.39
C GLY A 531 33.01 -11.01 0.62
N SER A 532 34.33 -10.88 0.61
CA SER A 532 34.97 -9.57 0.56
C SER A 532 34.91 -9.00 -0.86
N HIS A 533 34.93 -7.67 -1.00
CA HIS A 533 35.07 -6.99 -2.30
C HIS A 533 33.94 -7.30 -3.30
N ALA A 534 32.73 -7.58 -2.80
CA ALA A 534 31.57 -7.80 -3.64
C ALA A 534 30.90 -6.47 -4.02
N HIS A 535 30.27 -6.44 -5.19
CA HIS A 535 29.49 -5.29 -5.64
C HIS A 535 28.05 -5.71 -5.93
N TYR A 536 27.10 -5.03 -5.29
CA TYR A 536 25.68 -5.19 -5.56
C TYR A 536 25.12 -3.89 -6.11
N TYR A 537 24.34 -3.95 -7.17
CA TYR A 537 23.70 -2.79 -7.78
C TYR A 537 22.19 -2.98 -7.79
N GLY A 538 21.45 -1.91 -7.50
CA GLY A 538 20.00 -1.96 -7.34
C GLY A 538 19.62 -1.81 -5.88
N ALA A 539 18.72 -2.66 -5.40
CA ALA A 539 18.24 -2.60 -4.02
C ALA A 539 18.06 -4.00 -3.41
N LEU A 540 18.22 -4.09 -2.09
CA LEU A 540 18.18 -5.33 -1.33
C LEU A 540 17.20 -5.24 -0.14
N SER A 541 16.22 -6.13 -0.07
CA SER A 541 15.35 -6.27 1.10
C SER A 541 15.51 -7.66 1.70
N ALA A 542 15.71 -7.76 3.02
CA ALA A 542 15.75 -9.06 3.71
C ALA A 542 14.86 -9.15 4.97
N GLY A 543 14.22 -10.30 5.17
CA GLY A 543 13.41 -10.54 6.37
C GLY A 543 14.26 -10.93 7.58
N GLY A 544 15.36 -11.65 7.33
CA GLY A 544 16.36 -12.01 8.32
C GLY A 544 17.50 -10.99 8.46
N ASN A 545 18.62 -11.44 9.01
CA ASN A 545 19.80 -10.59 9.19
C ASN A 545 20.47 -10.27 7.86
N ILE A 546 20.96 -9.04 7.74
CA ILE A 546 21.79 -8.58 6.62
C ILE A 546 23.22 -8.39 7.12
N VAL A 547 24.16 -9.14 6.57
CA VAL A 547 25.59 -8.99 6.84
C VAL A 547 26.31 -8.56 5.58
N ILE A 548 26.85 -7.34 5.59
CA ILE A 548 27.69 -6.78 4.54
C ILE A 548 29.16 -7.14 4.82
N GLY A 549 29.79 -7.87 3.91
CA GLY A 549 31.18 -8.34 4.00
C GLY A 549 32.21 -7.22 3.89
N SER A 550 33.48 -7.55 4.14
CA SER A 550 34.54 -6.54 4.11
C SER A 550 34.79 -5.99 2.70
N ASP A 551 34.91 -4.67 2.59
CA ASP A 551 35.06 -3.94 1.32
C ASP A 551 33.95 -4.25 0.29
N THR A 552 32.77 -4.69 0.75
CA THR A 552 31.59 -4.91 -0.10
C THR A 552 30.79 -3.63 -0.20
N THR A 553 30.39 -3.28 -1.42
CA THR A 553 29.65 -2.04 -1.70
C THR A 553 28.28 -2.36 -2.30
N ILE A 554 27.24 -1.77 -1.73
CA ILE A 554 25.89 -1.71 -2.29
C ILE A 554 25.73 -0.38 -3.02
N HIS A 555 25.44 -0.42 -4.32
CA HIS A 555 25.26 0.73 -5.21
C HIS A 555 23.76 0.91 -5.46
N TYR A 556 23.16 1.83 -4.72
CA TYR A 556 21.75 2.16 -4.85
C TYR A 556 21.48 3.06 -6.05
N ASN A 557 20.33 2.84 -6.68
CA ASN A 557 19.82 3.70 -7.73
C ASN A 557 18.29 3.70 -7.67
N ALA A 558 17.72 4.70 -6.99
CA ALA A 558 16.27 4.85 -6.83
C ALA A 558 15.51 4.87 -8.17
N ALA A 559 16.10 5.42 -9.24
CA ALA A 559 15.48 5.47 -10.56
C ALA A 559 15.27 4.09 -11.20
N SER A 560 16.00 3.06 -10.74
CA SER A 560 15.76 1.67 -11.19
C SER A 560 14.42 1.12 -10.68
N LEU A 561 13.89 1.68 -9.59
CA LEU A 561 12.66 1.21 -8.93
C LEU A 561 11.37 1.71 -9.59
N THR A 562 11.45 2.78 -10.39
CA THR A 562 10.29 3.46 -10.97
C THR A 562 9.91 2.95 -12.37
N THR A 563 10.41 1.79 -12.78
CA THR A 563 10.14 1.23 -14.12
C THR A 563 8.86 0.41 -14.12
N ALA A 564 8.01 0.60 -15.14
CA ALA A 564 6.67 -0.01 -15.20
C ALA A 564 6.68 -1.55 -15.05
N THR A 565 7.71 -2.25 -15.53
CA THR A 565 7.81 -3.72 -15.40
C THR A 565 8.24 -4.17 -14.00
N LEU A 566 9.03 -3.36 -13.30
CA LEU A 566 9.38 -3.66 -11.91
C LEU A 566 8.20 -3.36 -10.98
N GLN A 567 7.38 -2.38 -11.33
CA GLN A 567 6.14 -2.11 -10.61
C GLN A 567 5.27 -3.38 -10.52
N ASP A 568 5.15 -4.21 -11.57
CA ASP A 568 4.46 -5.51 -11.52
C ASP A 568 5.09 -6.52 -10.53
N PHE A 569 6.41 -6.45 -10.31
CA PHE A 569 7.08 -7.28 -9.31
C PHE A 569 6.71 -6.84 -7.89
N CYS A 570 6.66 -5.54 -7.65
CA CYS A 570 6.37 -4.99 -6.33
C CYS A 570 4.87 -4.83 -6.02
N ASP A 571 4.06 -4.71 -7.08
CA ASP A 571 2.61 -4.80 -7.11
C ASP A 571 2.17 -6.23 -7.37
N THR A 572 2.94 -7.23 -6.92
CA THR A 572 2.35 -8.54 -6.72
C THR A 572 1.32 -8.40 -5.61
N THR A 573 0.14 -7.90 -5.97
CA THR A 573 -1.08 -8.13 -5.24
C THR A 573 -1.23 -9.63 -5.24
N MET A 574 -0.95 -10.25 -4.09
CA MET A 574 -1.41 -11.60 -3.89
C MET A 574 -2.89 -11.62 -4.23
N GLU A 575 -3.29 -12.59 -5.05
CA GLU A 575 -4.69 -12.83 -5.33
C GLU A 575 -5.32 -13.42 -4.06
N MET A 576 -5.58 -12.53 -3.10
CA MET A 576 -6.33 -12.80 -1.89
C MET A 576 -7.67 -13.33 -2.33
N ILE A 577 -8.02 -14.53 -1.88
CA ILE A 577 -9.33 -15.08 -2.16
C ILE A 577 -10.27 -14.38 -1.19
N SER A 578 -11.17 -13.56 -1.71
CA SER A 578 -12.06 -12.77 -0.87
C SER A 578 -13.43 -12.56 -1.49
N ASP A 579 -14.44 -12.45 -0.65
CA ASP A 579 -15.79 -12.03 -1.05
C ASP A 579 -16.43 -11.23 0.10
N SER A 580 -16.66 -9.94 -0.14
CA SER A 580 -17.41 -9.03 0.75
C SER A 580 -18.89 -8.94 0.36
N PHE A 581 -19.31 -9.70 -0.65
CA PHE A 581 -20.64 -9.74 -1.22
C PHE A 581 -21.19 -8.46 -1.88
N GLU A 582 -20.44 -7.35 -1.85
CA GLU A 582 -20.83 -6.06 -2.43
C GLU A 582 -21.11 -6.11 -3.94
N GLN A 583 -20.46 -7.05 -4.64
CA GLN A 583 -20.58 -7.21 -6.08
C GLN A 583 -21.78 -8.08 -6.50
N HIS A 584 -22.53 -8.65 -5.55
CA HIS A 584 -23.72 -9.47 -5.84
C HIS A 584 -25.00 -8.70 -5.55
N PRO A 585 -26.07 -8.84 -6.37
CA PRO A 585 -27.29 -8.07 -6.15
C PRO A 585 -27.96 -8.38 -4.80
N GLY A 586 -28.32 -7.33 -4.07
CA GLY A 586 -29.05 -7.44 -2.81
C GLY A 586 -30.43 -8.07 -2.97
N ASN A 587 -30.90 -8.71 -1.90
CA ASN A 587 -32.16 -9.44 -1.80
C ASN A 587 -32.36 -10.52 -2.88
N SER A 588 -31.28 -11.15 -3.35
CA SER A 588 -31.33 -12.15 -4.42
C SER A 588 -30.50 -13.41 -4.11
N SER A 589 -30.72 -14.48 -4.87
CA SER A 589 -29.89 -15.69 -4.77
C SER A 589 -28.47 -15.41 -5.25
N ILE A 590 -27.45 -15.87 -4.54
CA ILE A 590 -26.04 -15.72 -4.97
C ILE A 590 -25.67 -16.57 -6.20
N THR A 591 -26.53 -17.52 -6.58
CA THR A 591 -26.30 -18.46 -7.69
C THR A 591 -25.98 -17.76 -9.01
N GLY A 592 -24.85 -18.12 -9.62
CA GLY A 592 -24.43 -17.63 -10.93
C GLY A 592 -23.67 -16.30 -10.91
N TYR A 593 -23.48 -15.68 -9.74
CA TYR A 593 -22.66 -14.47 -9.59
C TYR A 593 -21.21 -14.81 -9.25
N ASP A 594 -20.28 -14.06 -9.83
CA ASP A 594 -18.84 -14.28 -9.80
C ASP A 594 -18.04 -13.14 -9.15
N GLY A 595 -18.70 -12.24 -8.41
CA GLY A 595 -18.03 -11.17 -7.66
C GLY A 595 -17.03 -11.66 -6.60
N GLY A 596 -16.18 -10.77 -6.09
CA GLY A 596 -15.04 -11.11 -5.22
C GLY A 596 -13.76 -11.38 -6.01
N ASN A 597 -12.69 -11.78 -5.32
CA ASN A 597 -11.36 -12.00 -5.90
C ASN A 597 -10.85 -13.44 -5.64
N GLY A 598 -10.00 -13.98 -6.52
CA GLY A 598 -9.37 -15.30 -6.34
C GLY A 598 -10.25 -16.53 -6.61
N TRP A 599 -11.41 -16.36 -7.22
CA TRP A 599 -12.38 -17.44 -7.46
C TRP A 599 -12.27 -18.01 -8.88
N GLY A 600 -12.42 -19.33 -9.01
CA GLY A 600 -12.36 -20.06 -10.28
C GLY A 600 -13.72 -20.31 -10.92
N SER A 601 -14.80 -19.99 -10.20
CA SER A 601 -16.17 -20.13 -10.68
C SER A 601 -17.07 -19.05 -10.08
N ALA A 602 -18.23 -18.83 -10.70
CA ALA A 602 -19.38 -18.23 -10.02
C ALA A 602 -19.85 -19.13 -8.85
N TRP A 603 -20.63 -18.55 -7.94
CA TRP A 603 -21.27 -19.30 -6.86
C TRP A 603 -22.32 -20.28 -7.41
N ASP A 604 -22.27 -21.53 -6.94
CA ASP A 604 -23.33 -22.53 -7.10
C ASP A 604 -24.18 -22.57 -5.82
N GLY A 605 -25.26 -21.78 -5.80
CA GLY A 605 -26.14 -21.61 -4.65
C GLY A 605 -27.45 -22.39 -4.76
N ASN A 606 -27.96 -22.88 -3.63
CA ASN A 606 -29.34 -23.35 -3.49
C ASN A 606 -30.23 -22.21 -2.99
N SER A 607 -31.03 -21.62 -3.88
CA SER A 607 -31.89 -20.46 -3.61
C SER A 607 -32.95 -20.67 -2.52
N SER A 608 -33.19 -21.92 -2.09
CA SER A 608 -34.08 -22.21 -0.96
C SER A 608 -33.39 -22.11 0.41
N THR A 609 -32.07 -21.86 0.44
CA THR A 609 -31.26 -21.88 1.67
C THR A 609 -30.22 -20.78 1.77
N GLN A 610 -30.14 -19.88 0.78
CA GLN A 610 -29.29 -18.72 0.84
C GLN A 610 -29.89 -17.54 0.08
N GLN A 611 -29.47 -16.34 0.47
CA GLN A 611 -29.79 -15.09 -0.19
C GLN A 611 -28.73 -14.04 0.18
N VAL A 612 -28.31 -13.22 -0.77
CA VAL A 612 -27.57 -11.98 -0.49
C VAL A 612 -28.57 -10.95 0.01
N ILE A 613 -28.33 -10.36 1.18
CA ILE A 613 -29.22 -9.36 1.80
C ILE A 613 -28.51 -8.01 1.89
N ASP A 614 -29.29 -6.93 1.99
CA ASP A 614 -28.74 -5.62 2.36
C ASP A 614 -28.55 -5.57 3.89
N SER A 615 -27.30 -5.33 4.33
CA SER A 615 -26.89 -5.34 5.74
C SER A 615 -26.74 -3.95 6.35
N GLN A 616 -26.89 -2.86 5.58
CA GLN A 616 -26.67 -1.48 6.06
C GLN A 616 -27.42 -1.11 7.36
N ALA A 617 -28.64 -1.60 7.53
CA ALA A 617 -29.44 -1.32 8.72
C ALA A 617 -29.00 -2.12 9.96
N ASN A 618 -28.23 -3.19 9.77
CA ASN A 618 -27.71 -4.05 10.82
C ASN A 618 -26.35 -4.64 10.39
N PRO A 619 -25.30 -3.80 10.26
CA PRO A 619 -24.01 -4.21 9.70
C PRO A 619 -23.36 -5.27 10.58
N LEU A 620 -22.57 -6.15 9.99
CA LEU A 620 -21.73 -7.07 10.76
C LEU A 620 -20.48 -6.30 11.16
N GLN A 621 -20.19 -6.22 12.44
CA GLN A 621 -19.00 -5.51 12.93
C GLN A 621 -18.40 -6.26 14.10
N TYR A 622 -17.08 -6.32 14.15
CA TYR A 622 -16.30 -6.82 15.27
C TYR A 622 -15.29 -5.75 15.69
N SER A 623 -15.13 -5.49 16.98
CA SER A 623 -14.10 -4.59 17.49
C SER A 623 -13.28 -5.22 18.62
N THR A 624 -12.00 -4.83 18.68
CA THR A 624 -11.03 -5.23 19.72
C THR A 624 -9.95 -4.15 19.86
N ALA A 625 -9.64 -3.76 21.09
CA ALA A 625 -8.46 -2.95 21.41
C ALA A 625 -8.22 -1.69 20.52
N GLY A 626 -9.27 -0.96 20.13
CA GLY A 626 -9.16 0.23 19.27
C GLY A 626 -9.11 -0.07 17.77
N GLU A 627 -9.28 -1.34 17.40
CA GLU A 627 -9.34 -1.83 16.03
C GLU A 627 -10.68 -2.52 15.77
N CYS A 628 -11.06 -2.65 14.51
CA CYS A 628 -12.29 -3.31 14.12
C CYS A 628 -12.19 -4.00 12.74
N VAL A 629 -13.14 -4.90 12.50
CA VAL A 629 -13.46 -5.47 11.19
C VAL A 629 -14.92 -5.11 10.90
N GLU A 630 -15.15 -4.29 9.88
CA GLU A 630 -16.48 -3.91 9.43
C GLU A 630 -16.90 -4.75 8.22
N GLY A 631 -18.14 -5.20 8.24
CA GLY A 631 -18.84 -5.81 7.12
C GLY A 631 -19.21 -4.78 6.06
N GLY A 632 -19.70 -5.27 4.92
CA GLY A 632 -20.18 -4.45 3.84
C GLY A 632 -21.64 -4.02 4.00
N SER A 633 -22.14 -3.35 2.96
CA SER A 633 -23.56 -3.04 2.78
C SER A 633 -24.38 -4.25 2.35
N ARG A 634 -23.73 -5.36 1.99
CA ARG A 634 -24.33 -6.64 1.63
C ARG A 634 -23.65 -7.79 2.36
N ALA A 635 -24.44 -8.82 2.66
CA ALA A 635 -23.94 -10.02 3.30
C ALA A 635 -24.68 -11.27 2.79
N LEU A 636 -24.07 -12.44 2.92
CA LEU A 636 -24.71 -13.73 2.60
C LEU A 636 -25.51 -14.22 3.80
N LYS A 637 -26.82 -14.30 3.66
CA LYS A 637 -27.71 -14.93 4.62
C LYS A 637 -27.93 -16.41 4.25
N LEU A 638 -27.69 -17.30 5.19
CA LEU A 638 -27.99 -18.72 5.13
C LEU A 638 -29.21 -19.04 6.01
N PHE A 639 -30.12 -19.85 5.51
CA PHE A 639 -31.34 -20.27 6.21
C PHE A 639 -31.78 -21.66 5.73
N GLY A 640 -32.73 -22.27 6.43
CA GLY A 640 -33.16 -23.64 6.10
C GLY A 640 -32.00 -24.66 6.20
N ASN A 641 -32.16 -25.82 5.56
CA ASN A 641 -31.27 -26.96 5.77
C ASN A 641 -30.80 -27.56 4.44
N HIS A 642 -29.49 -27.54 4.19
CA HIS A 642 -28.90 -28.16 3.01
C HIS A 642 -27.41 -28.52 3.24
N ASN A 643 -26.93 -29.58 2.57
CA ASN A 643 -25.52 -29.98 2.65
C ASN A 643 -24.57 -29.07 1.84
N GLN A 644 -25.14 -28.28 0.92
CA GLN A 644 -24.45 -27.35 0.03
C GLN A 644 -25.36 -26.13 -0.21
N SER A 645 -25.48 -25.26 0.78
CA SER A 645 -26.30 -24.04 0.65
C SER A 645 -25.71 -23.09 -0.39
N ALA A 646 -24.39 -23.01 -0.45
CA ALA A 646 -23.63 -22.44 -1.56
C ALA A 646 -22.26 -23.13 -1.71
N LEU A 647 -21.71 -23.18 -2.92
CA LEU A 647 -20.42 -23.76 -3.27
C LEU A 647 -19.67 -22.83 -4.23
N ARG A 648 -18.35 -22.76 -4.10
CA ARG A 648 -17.49 -22.06 -5.05
C ARG A 648 -16.11 -22.70 -5.16
N THR A 649 -15.52 -22.68 -6.35
CA THR A 649 -14.15 -23.15 -6.57
C THR A 649 -13.15 -21.99 -6.52
N LEU A 650 -11.96 -22.26 -6.02
CA LEU A 650 -10.83 -21.33 -6.07
C LEU A 650 -10.26 -21.32 -7.49
N ASN A 651 -9.65 -20.21 -7.87
CA ASN A 651 -9.05 -20.06 -9.19
C ASN A 651 -7.81 -20.95 -9.39
N GLN A 652 -7.14 -21.27 -8.28
CA GLN A 652 -5.99 -22.16 -8.17
C GLN A 652 -6.07 -22.92 -6.83
N PRO A 653 -5.69 -24.21 -6.79
CA PRO A 653 -5.47 -24.94 -5.55
C PRO A 653 -4.55 -24.20 -4.58
N ARG A 654 -4.82 -24.31 -3.28
CA ARG A 654 -3.92 -23.86 -2.20
C ARG A 654 -3.28 -25.08 -1.53
N GLU A 655 -1.96 -25.17 -1.58
CA GLU A 655 -1.17 -26.34 -1.14
C GLU A 655 -0.12 -25.99 -0.07
N GLN A 656 -0.19 -24.77 0.46
CA GLN A 656 0.72 -24.25 1.47
C GLN A 656 0.71 -25.11 2.74
N GLN A 657 1.76 -24.98 3.56
CA GLN A 657 1.80 -25.65 4.86
C GLN A 657 0.63 -25.20 5.75
N ASP A 658 0.36 -23.90 5.76
CA ASP A 658 -0.72 -23.27 6.50
C ASP A 658 -1.68 -22.58 5.54
N ILE A 659 -2.98 -22.78 5.77
CA ILE A 659 -4.07 -22.03 5.15
C ILE A 659 -4.87 -21.35 6.25
N TYR A 660 -5.11 -20.06 6.08
CA TYR A 660 -5.96 -19.27 6.95
C TYR A 660 -7.29 -18.97 6.28
N VAL A 661 -8.34 -18.93 7.08
CA VAL A 661 -9.66 -18.46 6.66
C VAL A 661 -10.21 -17.50 7.72
N SER A 662 -10.86 -16.42 7.30
CA SER A 662 -11.63 -15.57 8.19
C SER A 662 -13.02 -15.28 7.65
N ILE A 663 -13.98 -15.11 8.57
CA ILE A 663 -15.34 -14.66 8.27
C ILE A 663 -15.88 -13.81 9.42
N LEU A 664 -16.70 -12.80 9.10
CA LEU A 664 -17.67 -12.24 10.03
C LEU A 664 -18.92 -13.13 10.02
N VAL A 665 -19.46 -13.43 11.20
CA VAL A 665 -20.64 -14.29 11.33
C VAL A 665 -21.58 -13.80 12.42
N ARG A 666 -22.88 -13.84 12.15
CA ARG A 666 -23.96 -13.56 13.11
C ARG A 666 -25.03 -14.64 13.00
N PHE A 667 -25.49 -15.17 14.13
CA PHE A 667 -26.68 -16.02 14.20
C PHE A 667 -27.87 -15.22 14.70
N SER A 668 -29.04 -15.39 14.08
CA SER A 668 -30.31 -14.83 14.55
C SER A 668 -31.32 -15.97 14.70
N GLY A 669 -31.90 -16.12 15.89
CA GLY A 669 -32.86 -17.18 16.20
C GLY A 669 -32.78 -17.66 17.66
N SER A 670 -33.47 -18.76 17.98
CA SER A 670 -33.35 -19.41 19.30
C SER A 670 -32.08 -20.26 19.38
N GLN A 671 -31.34 -20.21 20.50
CA GLN A 671 -30.21 -21.13 20.69
C GLN A 671 -30.73 -22.50 21.13
N GLU A 672 -30.58 -23.51 20.27
CA GLU A 672 -30.96 -24.90 20.57
C GLU A 672 -29.85 -25.87 20.18
N ASN A 673 -29.90 -27.08 20.74
CA ASN A 673 -28.90 -28.10 20.47
C ASN A 673 -28.78 -28.41 18.98
N ASN A 674 -27.55 -28.40 18.47
CA ASN A 674 -27.19 -28.83 17.12
C ASN A 674 -27.76 -27.98 15.98
N LYS A 675 -28.12 -26.73 16.23
CA LYS A 675 -28.22 -25.74 15.14
C LYS A 675 -26.83 -25.51 14.57
N PHE A 676 -26.71 -25.69 13.26
CA PHE A 676 -25.43 -25.97 12.63
C PHE A 676 -25.23 -25.15 11.37
N MET A 677 -24.07 -24.51 11.26
CA MET A 677 -23.49 -24.02 10.02
C MET A 677 -22.03 -24.40 9.94
N ALA A 678 -21.62 -24.90 8.78
CA ALA A 678 -20.22 -25.15 8.48
C ALA A 678 -19.83 -24.55 7.15
N LEU A 679 -18.74 -23.81 7.16
CA LEU A 679 -17.87 -23.65 6.01
C LEU A 679 -17.02 -24.93 5.89
N TRP A 680 -17.16 -25.63 4.78
CA TRP A 680 -16.46 -26.87 4.48
C TRP A 680 -15.51 -26.71 3.30
N PHE A 681 -14.46 -27.53 3.29
CA PHE A 681 -13.41 -27.50 2.28
C PHE A 681 -13.46 -28.73 1.37
N ASN A 682 -13.32 -28.52 0.06
CA ASN A 682 -13.29 -29.48 -1.04
C ASN A 682 -14.54 -30.35 -1.28
N SER A 683 -15.23 -30.81 -0.24
CA SER A 683 -16.31 -31.78 -0.40
C SER A 683 -17.45 -31.61 0.60
N SER A 684 -18.68 -31.70 0.07
CA SER A 684 -19.92 -31.82 0.84
C SER A 684 -20.12 -33.19 1.48
N SER A 685 -19.17 -34.14 1.35
CA SER A 685 -19.19 -35.44 2.03
C SER A 685 -18.79 -35.35 3.52
N TYR A 686 -18.09 -34.27 3.95
CA TYR A 686 -17.75 -33.84 5.33
C TYR A 686 -17.17 -34.87 6.32
N THR A 687 -17.06 -36.13 5.94
CA THR A 687 -16.64 -37.25 6.80
C THR A 687 -15.17 -37.16 7.16
N THR A 688 -14.35 -36.84 6.17
CA THR A 688 -12.89 -36.70 6.29
C THR A 688 -12.39 -35.32 5.89
N HIS A 689 -13.25 -34.31 5.76
CA HIS A 689 -12.86 -32.98 5.26
C HIS A 689 -12.96 -31.92 6.34
N PRO A 690 -12.07 -30.91 6.38
CA PRO A 690 -12.11 -29.91 7.42
C PRO A 690 -13.32 -29.00 7.34
N ASN A 691 -13.76 -28.52 8.51
CA ASN A 691 -14.87 -27.60 8.66
C ASN A 691 -14.61 -26.59 9.79
N ILE A 692 -15.16 -25.39 9.63
CA ILE A 692 -15.23 -24.33 10.63
C ILE A 692 -16.64 -23.76 10.65
N GLY A 693 -17.15 -23.33 11.81
CA GLY A 693 -18.41 -22.62 11.89
C GLY A 693 -19.09 -22.72 13.25
N ILE A 694 -20.41 -22.87 13.25
CA ILE A 694 -21.27 -22.92 14.42
C ILE A 694 -21.92 -24.30 14.53
N LYS A 695 -21.86 -24.89 15.72
CA LYS A 695 -22.55 -26.12 16.09
C LYS A 695 -22.98 -26.02 17.54
N MET A 696 -24.22 -25.56 17.73
CA MET A 696 -24.69 -25.13 19.04
C MET A 696 -24.75 -26.24 20.08
N ASN A 697 -24.37 -25.89 21.30
CA ASN A 697 -24.29 -26.68 22.51
C ASN A 697 -23.53 -28.00 22.30
N ARG A 698 -22.37 -27.91 21.65
CA ARG A 698 -21.55 -29.06 21.22
C ARG A 698 -22.31 -30.09 20.36
N GLY A 699 -23.44 -29.69 19.77
CA GLY A 699 -24.35 -30.53 18.99
C GLY A 699 -25.11 -31.61 19.75
N ASN A 700 -24.85 -31.83 21.03
CA ASN A 700 -25.51 -32.86 21.85
C ASN A 700 -25.95 -32.37 23.23
N GLY A 701 -25.77 -31.08 23.53
CA GLY A 701 -26.08 -30.48 24.82
C GLY A 701 -25.02 -30.71 25.90
N SER A 702 -23.82 -31.20 25.55
CA SER A 702 -22.77 -31.53 26.55
C SER A 702 -21.99 -30.34 27.08
N GLY A 703 -22.19 -29.14 26.53
CA GLY A 703 -21.59 -27.89 26.97
C GLY A 703 -22.15 -26.71 26.17
N PRO A 704 -21.95 -25.47 26.65
CA PRO A 704 -22.50 -24.27 26.02
C PRO A 704 -21.70 -23.77 24.80
N GLU A 705 -20.58 -24.39 24.47
CA GLU A 705 -19.71 -23.92 23.38
C GLU A 705 -20.31 -24.21 22.00
N ASP A 706 -20.26 -23.19 21.15
CA ASP A 706 -21.04 -23.14 19.91
C ASP A 706 -20.17 -22.97 18.67
N PHE A 707 -19.00 -22.36 18.77
CA PHE A 707 -18.07 -22.30 17.64
C PHE A 707 -17.25 -23.57 17.56
N PHE A 708 -16.96 -24.06 16.37
CA PHE A 708 -16.19 -25.28 16.22
C PHE A 708 -15.26 -25.28 15.01
N VAL A 709 -14.20 -26.08 15.14
CA VAL A 709 -13.38 -26.57 14.02
C VAL A 709 -13.25 -28.07 14.10
N ARG A 710 -13.01 -28.69 12.96
CA ARG A 710 -12.65 -30.11 12.86
C ARG A 710 -11.90 -30.38 11.58
N THR A 711 -11.08 -31.42 11.57
CA THR A 711 -10.47 -31.95 10.33
C THR A 711 -11.23 -33.14 9.77
N THR A 712 -12.07 -33.79 10.60
CA THR A 712 -12.92 -34.93 10.26
C THR A 712 -14.24 -34.85 11.03
N SER A 713 -15.24 -35.64 10.64
CA SER A 713 -16.55 -35.65 11.32
C SER A 713 -16.57 -36.16 12.78
N SER A 714 -15.46 -36.73 13.27
CA SER A 714 -15.37 -37.35 14.60
C SER A 714 -14.46 -36.61 15.59
N ASN A 715 -13.89 -35.46 15.22
CA ASN A 715 -12.96 -34.72 16.06
C ASN A 715 -13.35 -33.23 16.22
N ASP A 716 -14.64 -32.97 16.41
CA ASP A 716 -15.12 -31.62 16.70
C ASP A 716 -14.38 -31.04 17.94
N SER A 717 -13.81 -29.86 17.78
CA SER A 717 -13.23 -29.06 18.85
C SER A 717 -14.00 -27.76 18.97
N TYR A 718 -14.40 -27.38 20.18
CA TYR A 718 -15.34 -26.30 20.41
C TYR A 718 -14.68 -25.09 21.10
N ALA A 719 -15.18 -23.90 20.78
CA ALA A 719 -14.86 -22.62 21.40
C ALA A 719 -16.17 -21.92 21.77
N THR A 720 -16.12 -21.07 22.81
CA THR A 720 -17.14 -20.16 23.38
C THR A 720 -18.62 -20.28 22.96
N ASP A 721 -19.51 -19.97 23.90
CA ASP A 721 -20.93 -19.80 23.62
C ASP A 721 -21.16 -18.64 22.63
N ILE A 722 -22.12 -18.79 21.72
CA ILE A 722 -22.57 -17.71 20.83
C ILE A 722 -23.68 -16.93 21.54
N GLN A 723 -23.97 -15.72 21.10
CA GLN A 723 -25.15 -14.97 21.53
C GLN A 723 -25.94 -14.58 20.29
N SER A 724 -27.25 -14.78 20.35
CA SER A 724 -28.13 -14.40 19.24
C SER A 724 -27.97 -12.91 18.93
N ASP A 725 -28.01 -12.59 17.64
CA ASP A 725 -27.84 -11.27 17.04
C ASP A 725 -26.48 -10.57 17.29
N SER A 726 -25.53 -11.24 17.94
CA SER A 726 -24.16 -10.74 18.10
C SER A 726 -23.28 -11.14 16.91
N THR A 727 -22.42 -10.22 16.46
CA THR A 727 -21.42 -10.51 15.43
C THR A 727 -20.14 -11.03 16.06
N TYR A 728 -19.54 -12.02 15.40
CA TYR A 728 -18.27 -12.61 15.75
C TYR A 728 -17.34 -12.58 14.55
N PHE A 729 -16.07 -12.30 14.79
CA PHE A 729 -15.01 -12.51 13.81
C PHE A 729 -14.29 -13.81 14.16
N ILE A 730 -14.33 -14.78 13.24
CA ILE A 730 -13.66 -16.06 13.45
C ILE A 730 -12.52 -16.23 12.45
N VAL A 731 -11.39 -16.71 12.94
CA VAL A 731 -10.21 -17.02 12.13
C VAL A 731 -9.83 -18.48 12.35
N GLY A 732 -9.64 -19.22 11.27
CA GLY A 732 -9.21 -20.62 11.29
C GLY A 732 -7.86 -20.80 10.61
N LYS A 733 -6.97 -21.60 11.21
CA LYS A 733 -5.68 -22.01 10.61
C LYS A 733 -5.63 -23.52 10.41
N LEU A 734 -5.60 -23.94 9.16
CA LEU A 734 -5.49 -25.33 8.74
C LEU A 734 -4.04 -25.64 8.35
N SER A 735 -3.39 -26.54 9.09
CA SER A 735 -1.95 -26.80 8.99
C SER A 735 -1.59 -28.25 8.66
N LYS A 736 -0.53 -28.42 7.88
CA LYS A 736 0.15 -29.70 7.63
C LYS A 736 1.17 -30.00 8.73
N GLN A 737 1.48 -31.28 8.94
CA GLN A 737 2.55 -31.70 9.86
C GLN A 737 3.96 -31.51 9.27
N SER A 738 4.06 -31.36 7.95
CA SER A 738 5.29 -31.04 7.23
C SER A 738 4.97 -30.07 6.09
N ASP A 739 6.00 -29.40 5.61
CA ASP A 739 6.00 -28.50 4.45
C ASP A 739 5.81 -29.21 3.10
N SER A 740 5.64 -30.54 3.09
CA SER A 740 5.46 -31.29 1.85
C SER A 740 4.12 -30.97 1.16
N PRO A 741 4.10 -30.63 -0.14
CA PRO A 741 2.87 -30.36 -0.88
C PRO A 741 1.89 -31.55 -0.88
N SER A 742 2.40 -32.79 -0.80
CA SER A 742 1.59 -34.01 -0.75
C SER A 742 1.12 -34.40 0.66
N ALA A 743 1.59 -33.72 1.71
CA ALA A 743 1.10 -33.98 3.06
C ALA A 743 -0.33 -33.47 3.21
N ASN A 744 -1.15 -34.29 3.88
CA ASN A 744 -2.51 -33.89 4.20
C ASN A 744 -2.52 -32.91 5.37
N TYR A 745 -3.48 -31.98 5.37
CA TYR A 745 -3.74 -31.17 6.54
C TYR A 745 -4.20 -32.06 7.71
N SER A 746 -3.79 -31.69 8.91
CA SER A 746 -4.01 -32.53 10.10
C SER A 746 -4.31 -31.77 11.38
N HIS A 747 -4.09 -30.45 11.38
CA HIS A 747 -4.40 -29.56 12.49
C HIS A 747 -5.32 -28.45 12.00
N TYR A 748 -6.38 -28.15 12.75
CA TYR A 748 -7.23 -27.00 12.49
C TYR A 748 -7.46 -26.23 13.79
N GLN A 749 -6.88 -25.03 13.87
CA GLN A 749 -6.97 -24.13 15.02
C GLN A 749 -8.05 -23.06 14.79
N LEU A 750 -8.69 -22.62 15.86
CA LEU A 750 -9.76 -21.61 15.85
C LEU A 750 -9.52 -20.47 16.84
N TRP A 751 -9.58 -19.25 16.35
CA TRP A 751 -9.73 -18.04 17.15
C TRP A 751 -11.13 -17.45 16.91
N VAL A 752 -11.83 -17.15 18.01
CA VAL A 752 -13.11 -16.44 17.98
C VAL A 752 -12.88 -15.13 18.70
N ASN A 753 -13.19 -14.01 18.03
CA ASN A 753 -12.94 -12.66 18.51
C ASN A 753 -11.49 -12.52 19.02
N PRO A 754 -10.48 -12.64 18.11
CA PRO A 754 -9.08 -12.55 18.49
C PRO A 754 -8.78 -11.17 19.11
N SER A 755 -8.00 -11.15 20.19
CA SER A 755 -7.71 -9.92 20.96
C SER A 755 -6.88 -8.88 20.20
N THR A 756 -6.28 -9.25 19.07
CA THR A 756 -5.50 -8.40 18.17
C THR A 756 -5.77 -8.84 16.74
N LEU A 757 -5.76 -7.88 15.80
CA LEU A 757 -5.82 -8.16 14.37
C LEU A 757 -4.44 -8.09 13.71
N GLU A 758 -3.46 -7.45 14.35
CA GLU A 758 -2.11 -7.19 13.81
C GLU A 758 -1.23 -8.44 13.69
N SER A 759 -1.35 -9.37 14.63
CA SER A 759 -0.47 -10.54 14.69
C SER A 759 -1.21 -11.79 15.13
N GLU A 760 -0.73 -12.96 14.69
CA GLU A 760 -1.31 -14.25 15.08
C GLU A 760 -1.25 -14.39 16.62
N PRO A 761 -2.39 -14.51 17.31
CA PRO A 761 -2.38 -14.75 18.74
C PRO A 761 -1.75 -16.11 19.06
N PRO A 762 -1.28 -16.32 20.30
CA PRO A 762 -0.77 -17.62 20.73
C PRO A 762 -1.74 -18.77 20.37
N PRO A 763 -1.21 -19.99 20.09
CA PRO A 763 -2.02 -21.14 19.74
C PRO A 763 -3.23 -21.34 20.66
N THR A 764 -4.41 -21.38 20.06
CA THR A 764 -5.69 -21.61 20.76
C THR A 764 -5.79 -23.04 21.32
N THR A 765 -6.54 -23.20 22.42
CA THR A 765 -6.91 -24.53 22.95
C THR A 765 -7.92 -25.26 22.06
N THR A 766 -8.62 -24.54 21.18
CA THR A 766 -9.61 -25.12 20.27
C THR A 766 -8.92 -25.59 18.99
N THR A 767 -8.35 -26.80 19.05
CA THR A 767 -7.66 -27.44 17.93
C THR A 767 -8.27 -28.79 17.59
N GLY A 768 -8.65 -28.99 16.32
CA GLY A 768 -9.01 -30.30 15.77
C GLY A 768 -7.78 -31.00 15.21
N ILE A 769 -7.50 -32.24 15.67
CA ILE A 769 -6.32 -33.02 15.24
C ILE A 769 -6.75 -34.37 14.68
N ALA A 770 -6.62 -34.54 13.36
CA ALA A 770 -6.77 -35.80 12.62
C ALA A 770 -6.44 -35.55 11.15
N ASN A 771 -6.00 -36.58 10.41
CA ASN A 771 -5.72 -36.47 8.97
C ASN A 771 -7.00 -36.15 8.17
N SER A 772 -7.01 -35.02 7.47
CA SER A 772 -8.16 -34.50 6.73
C SER A 772 -8.27 -35.00 5.28
N ALA A 773 -7.50 -36.03 4.90
CA ALA A 773 -7.50 -36.63 3.56
C ALA A 773 -7.26 -35.68 2.36
N ILE A 774 -7.04 -34.38 2.60
CA ILE A 774 -6.81 -33.36 1.58
C ILE A 774 -5.42 -32.75 1.79
N SER A 775 -4.66 -32.66 0.70
CA SER A 775 -3.34 -32.02 0.64
C SER A 775 -3.40 -30.63 -0.03
N SER A 776 -4.53 -30.31 -0.65
CA SER A 776 -4.80 -29.04 -1.33
C SER A 776 -6.25 -28.58 -1.09
N LEU A 777 -6.47 -27.26 -1.03
CA LEU A 777 -7.79 -26.63 -0.95
C LEU A 777 -8.17 -26.06 -2.32
N ASN A 778 -9.29 -26.52 -2.88
CA ASN A 778 -9.72 -26.19 -4.24
C ASN A 778 -11.12 -25.59 -4.31
N SER A 779 -11.92 -25.81 -3.26
CA SER A 779 -13.28 -25.28 -3.18
C SER A 779 -13.72 -25.09 -1.74
N ILE A 780 -14.68 -24.20 -1.56
CA ILE A 780 -15.41 -24.01 -0.31
C ILE A 780 -16.90 -24.20 -0.53
N GLY A 781 -17.61 -24.55 0.52
CA GLY A 781 -19.06 -24.45 0.53
C GLY A 781 -19.65 -24.36 1.92
N PHE A 782 -20.94 -24.06 1.97
CA PHE A 782 -21.69 -23.91 3.20
C PHE A 782 -22.65 -25.07 3.40
N ARG A 783 -22.83 -25.48 4.65
CA ARG A 783 -23.83 -26.46 5.08
C ARG A 783 -24.62 -25.89 6.24
N THR A 784 -25.93 -26.04 6.22
CA THR A 784 -26.81 -25.72 7.35
C THR A 784 -27.66 -26.92 7.78
N VAL A 785 -27.80 -27.13 9.09
CA VAL A 785 -28.59 -28.24 9.66
C VAL A 785 -29.32 -27.79 10.93
N ASN A 786 -30.53 -28.30 11.13
CA ASN A 786 -31.46 -28.00 12.22
C ASN A 786 -31.84 -26.52 12.37
N LEU A 787 -31.73 -25.71 11.31
CA LEU A 787 -32.27 -24.35 11.31
C LEU A 787 -33.80 -24.41 11.15
N GLN A 788 -34.50 -23.76 12.07
CA GLN A 788 -35.95 -23.51 12.03
C GLN A 788 -36.28 -22.36 11.06
N PRO A 789 -37.55 -22.18 10.68
CA PRO A 789 -37.94 -21.15 9.70
C PRO A 789 -37.56 -19.71 10.08
N ASP A 790 -37.43 -19.42 11.37
CA ASP A 790 -37.04 -18.13 11.93
C ASP A 790 -35.53 -18.00 12.20
N ASP A 791 -34.77 -19.09 12.05
CA ASP A 791 -33.33 -19.06 12.21
C ASP A 791 -32.62 -18.60 10.94
N SER A 792 -31.55 -17.84 11.11
CA SER A 792 -30.63 -17.53 10.02
C SER A 792 -29.23 -17.23 10.50
N ILE A 793 -28.28 -17.38 9.58
CA ILE A 793 -26.88 -17.09 9.80
C ILE A 793 -26.42 -16.15 8.71
N THR A 794 -25.95 -14.97 9.10
CA THR A 794 -25.42 -13.97 8.18
C THR A 794 -23.90 -14.03 8.21
N ILE A 795 -23.29 -14.04 7.03
CA ILE A 795 -21.85 -14.15 6.83
C ILE A 795 -21.39 -13.01 5.93
N ASP A 796 -20.24 -12.44 6.26
CA ASP A 796 -19.61 -11.38 5.48
C ASP A 796 -18.08 -11.52 5.55
N HIS A 797 -17.38 -10.84 4.65
CA HIS A 797 -15.92 -10.72 4.62
C HIS A 797 -15.22 -12.07 4.66
N ILE A 798 -15.58 -12.97 3.73
CA ILE A 798 -14.86 -14.22 3.56
C ILE A 798 -13.47 -13.89 3.03
N ARG A 799 -12.43 -14.37 3.69
CA ARG A 799 -11.06 -14.36 3.17
C ARG A 799 -10.37 -15.70 3.35
N ILE A 800 -9.55 -16.09 2.37
CA ILE A 800 -8.67 -17.25 2.44
C ILE A 800 -7.26 -16.82 2.03
N GLY A 801 -6.30 -17.11 2.91
CA GLY A 801 -4.90 -16.73 2.77
C GLY A 801 -3.95 -17.81 3.30
N HIS A 802 -2.67 -17.48 3.41
CA HIS A 802 -1.63 -18.35 3.96
C HIS A 802 -0.91 -17.76 5.17
N SER A 803 -1.33 -16.57 5.62
CA SER A 803 -0.85 -15.92 6.82
C SER A 803 -2.00 -15.28 7.60
N TRP A 804 -1.75 -14.94 8.87
CA TRP A 804 -2.68 -14.17 9.69
C TRP A 804 -2.94 -12.79 9.10
N GLN A 805 -1.87 -12.16 8.60
CA GLN A 805 -1.88 -10.81 8.06
C GLN A 805 -2.86 -10.68 6.89
N GLU A 806 -2.96 -11.69 6.03
CA GLU A 806 -3.87 -11.69 4.89
C GLU A 806 -5.36 -11.74 5.27
N VAL A 807 -5.69 -12.42 6.37
CA VAL A 807 -7.08 -12.73 6.71
C VAL A 807 -7.62 -11.87 7.86
N ALA A 808 -6.76 -11.32 8.71
CA ALA A 808 -7.13 -10.54 9.89
C ALA A 808 -6.56 -9.12 9.85
N GLU A 809 -5.26 -8.95 9.64
CA GLU A 809 -4.67 -7.60 9.60
C GLU A 809 -5.14 -6.81 8.38
N ALA A 810 -5.26 -7.45 7.22
CA ALA A 810 -5.65 -6.80 5.98
C ALA A 810 -7.14 -6.41 5.90
N VAL A 811 -7.94 -6.71 6.93
CA VAL A 811 -9.33 -6.21 7.10
C VAL A 811 -9.46 -5.24 8.28
N LYS A 812 -8.36 -5.00 8.97
CA LYS A 812 -8.30 -4.16 10.16
C LYS A 812 -8.56 -2.71 9.78
N GLN A 813 -9.43 -2.07 10.55
CA GLN A 813 -9.66 -0.63 10.52
C GLN A 813 -9.49 -0.08 11.93
N PHE A 814 -9.24 1.23 12.06
CA PHE A 814 -9.28 1.88 13.36
C PHE A 814 -10.73 2.00 13.85
N GLU A 815 -10.97 1.83 15.15
CA GLU A 815 -12.33 1.85 15.72
C GLU A 815 -13.05 3.19 15.50
N THR A 816 -12.33 4.30 15.26
CA THR A 816 -12.93 5.60 14.87
C THR A 816 -13.41 5.68 13.43
N SER A 817 -12.93 4.77 12.57
CA SER A 817 -13.37 4.60 11.19
C SER A 817 -14.56 3.63 11.09
N CYS A 818 -14.89 3.01 12.22
CA CYS A 818 -15.99 2.12 12.52
C CYS A 818 -17.04 2.86 13.39
#